data_AF-A0A2S6WCJ5-F1
#
_entry.id   AF-A0A2S6WCJ5-F1
#
_cell.length_a   1.000
_cell.length_b   1.000
_cell.length_c   1.000
_cell.angle_alpha   90.00
_cell.angle_beta   90.00
_cell.angle_gamma   90.00
#
_symmetry.space_group_name_H-M   'P 1'
#
loop_
_entity.id
_entity.type
_entity.pdbx_description
1 polymer ?
#
loop_
_entity_poly.entity_id
_entity_poly.type
_entity_poly.pdbx_seq_one_letter_code
_entity_poly.pdbx_strand_id
1 'polypeptide(L)'
;MSTTEPAVRAQSLELLRSRLPSHLLARDAESGGFLGRLLDAVAGELALLEADLEDLYDAWFVETCADWTLPYLADLIGLDDLPTGLGLPAGPRALVANTVTYRRRKGTVGVLEQVAQDITGWPARAVEFHRLLVTATHTNHVHTDRPATASVRDATRAELCGLDLAGVRSLTPGLDPLAHTADVRRITSGRGRYGIPAVGVFPYPLQVHEIGRPDAAPGGTGTADGWSRARRREAGGGWTFDPLGRLSPLFEPPPGDERPEGSAARNGEAELPVPMRPRRLHRLLETARARYPDPVLLPLGVRLGADTALPPHAIRVRGLEPLAPDQERQVVVDPVDGTLTCYRGCEADDPADVFVRYAYGALCDVGAGGHDRSAAHERALALTGCSPAGGGVNRIVDGSSVGAGAAGPATPAATVGAALIRARTVLEGLSQDERPGAGYVVSITDNATYQESAMGVRLPDRTRLFLVAAQWPGEHTPGAMSLQAAETVGYVPDGLRPHVRGTLTAAGGEGAGVLIDGLTIEGDLIVATGRLDALTLSHCTLTGRLRVEEGPDGNNGELRINVLRSVLGGVELAAPAALLCASDCVIDGNVTAVEAHGSFEGCTVRGDVTVRSLDAASCLLDGRVTAGDRQTGCVRFSYTGPGSRTPRRHQCVPAEAHGAAPEPRYASVTPGSPLYLALSRDCPEPIRTGAENGAEMGVHQHLGRPLRLAAVERGLTPYLPVQLDLGICGS
;
A
#
# COMPACT_ATOMS: atom_id res chain seq x y z
N MET A 1 17.24 9.53 24.80
CA MET A 1 17.18 10.45 25.96
C MET A 1 16.12 11.47 25.64
N SER A 2 14.86 11.13 25.95
CA SER A 2 13.70 11.94 25.59
C SER A 2 13.56 13.12 26.54
N THR A 3 12.91 14.18 26.06
CA THR A 3 12.60 15.44 26.75
C THR A 3 11.72 15.29 28.01
N THR A 4 11.29 14.08 28.35
CA THR A 4 10.41 13.74 29.48
C THR A 4 11.13 13.64 30.82
N GLU A 5 12.40 13.20 30.85
CA GLU A 5 13.20 13.03 32.07
C GLU A 5 13.29 14.28 32.98
N PRO A 6 13.55 15.50 32.47
CA PRO A 6 13.71 16.66 33.34
C PRO A 6 12.38 17.12 33.96
N ALA A 7 11.25 16.91 33.28
CA ALA A 7 9.93 17.32 33.77
C ALA A 7 9.44 16.41 34.91
N VAL A 8 9.58 15.08 34.73
CA VAL A 8 9.22 14.10 35.76
C VAL A 8 10.09 14.29 37.01
N ARG A 9 11.41 14.47 36.83
CA ARG A 9 12.33 14.76 37.93
C ARG A 9 11.96 16.05 38.70
N ALA A 10 11.56 17.11 37.99
CA ALA A 10 11.14 18.35 38.62
C ALA A 10 9.86 18.16 39.47
N GLN A 11 8.91 17.37 38.96
CA GLN A 11 7.68 17.03 39.67
C GLN A 11 7.95 16.18 40.93
N SER A 12 8.81 15.16 40.83
CA SER A 12 9.20 14.33 41.99
C SER A 12 9.98 15.15 43.03
N LEU A 13 10.81 16.13 42.61
CA LEU A 13 11.50 17.06 43.52
C LEU A 13 10.51 17.97 44.26
N GLU A 14 9.51 18.49 43.57
CA GLU A 14 8.46 19.31 44.19
C GLU A 14 7.63 18.50 45.19
N LEU A 15 7.30 17.25 44.85
CA LEU A 15 6.64 16.32 45.77
C LEU A 15 7.47 16.11 47.05
N LEU A 16 8.76 15.79 46.93
CA LEU A 16 9.64 15.59 48.10
C LEU A 16 9.74 16.84 48.97
N ARG A 17 9.86 18.03 48.35
CA ARG A 17 9.85 19.30 49.08
C ARG A 17 8.54 19.56 49.81
N SER A 18 7.40 19.21 49.22
CA SER A 18 6.08 19.38 49.83
C SER A 18 5.88 18.52 51.09
N ARG A 19 6.65 17.43 51.24
CA ARG A 19 6.61 16.56 52.43
C ARG A 19 7.51 17.04 53.56
N LEU A 20 8.36 18.04 53.34
CA LEU A 20 9.24 18.58 54.36
C LEU A 20 8.62 19.77 55.10
N PRO A 21 8.79 19.87 56.43
CA PRO A 21 8.41 21.07 57.18
C PRO A 21 9.08 22.34 56.65
N SER A 22 8.31 23.43 56.55
CA SER A 22 8.76 24.72 55.99
C SER A 22 10.00 25.30 56.69
N HIS A 23 10.17 25.06 58.00
CA HIS A 23 11.34 25.53 58.75
C HIS A 23 12.66 24.86 58.34
N LEU A 24 12.63 23.63 57.79
CA LEU A 24 13.82 22.95 57.27
C LEU A 24 14.23 23.47 55.90
N LEU A 25 13.26 23.79 55.04
CA LEU A 25 13.50 24.39 53.74
C LEU A 25 14.11 25.80 53.87
N ALA A 26 13.63 26.59 54.82
CA ALA A 26 14.21 27.91 55.13
C ALA A 26 15.66 27.80 55.62
N ARG A 27 15.94 26.85 56.53
CA ARG A 27 17.29 26.63 57.06
C ARG A 27 18.29 26.10 56.03
N ASP A 28 17.84 25.28 55.08
CA ASP A 28 18.68 24.82 53.97
C ASP A 28 19.05 25.97 53.02
N ALA A 29 18.11 26.87 52.72
CA ALA A 29 18.38 28.07 51.94
C ALA A 29 19.42 28.97 52.61
N GLU A 30 19.40 29.06 53.95
CA GLU A 30 20.42 29.78 54.75
C GLU A 30 21.77 29.04 54.81
N SER A 31 21.79 27.72 54.67
CA SER A 31 22.98 26.86 54.83
C SER A 31 23.65 26.46 53.50
N GLY A 32 23.31 27.14 52.40
CA GLY A 32 23.94 26.91 51.09
C GLY A 32 23.28 25.84 50.20
N GLY A 33 22.09 25.36 50.54
CA GLY A 33 21.24 24.54 49.65
C GLY A 33 21.69 23.09 49.45
N PHE A 34 22.47 22.53 50.39
CA PHE A 34 22.99 21.16 50.27
C PHE A 34 21.87 20.11 50.34
N LEU A 35 20.87 20.31 51.20
CA LEU A 35 19.71 19.42 51.27
C LEU A 35 18.90 19.51 49.97
N GLY A 36 18.71 20.69 49.40
CA GLY A 36 18.06 20.87 48.10
C GLY A 36 18.74 20.09 46.96
N ARG A 37 20.08 20.05 46.93
CA ARG A 37 20.84 19.26 45.95
C ARG A 37 20.77 17.76 46.21
N LEU A 38 20.77 17.35 47.48
CA LEU A 38 20.57 15.95 47.85
C LEU A 38 19.17 15.47 47.45
N LEU A 39 18.14 16.28 47.72
CA LEU A 39 16.76 15.98 47.34
C LEU A 39 16.59 15.91 45.83
N ASP A 40 17.29 16.74 45.06
CA ASP A 40 17.29 16.66 43.60
C ASP A 40 17.95 15.37 43.07
N ALA A 41 19.05 14.92 43.68
CA ALA A 41 19.64 13.62 43.37
C ALA A 41 18.68 12.46 43.72
N VAL A 42 18.04 12.51 44.89
CA VAL A 42 17.03 11.53 45.31
C VAL A 42 15.79 11.57 44.40
N ALA A 43 15.35 12.74 43.95
CA ALA A 43 14.24 12.90 43.02
C ALA A 43 14.53 12.25 41.66
N GLY A 44 15.79 12.30 41.20
CA GLY A 44 16.23 11.59 40.00
C GLY A 44 16.05 10.08 40.13
N GLU A 45 16.55 9.49 41.22
CA GLU A 45 16.39 8.05 41.47
C GLU A 45 14.93 7.65 41.72
N LEU A 46 14.13 8.50 42.37
CA LEU A 46 12.70 8.26 42.58
C LEU A 46 11.94 8.25 41.26
N ALA A 47 12.21 9.20 40.37
CA ALA A 47 11.60 9.25 39.04
C ALA A 47 11.92 8.00 38.20
N LEU A 48 13.16 7.49 38.30
CA LEU A 48 13.54 6.23 37.66
C LEU A 48 12.76 5.04 38.25
N LEU A 49 12.65 4.96 39.57
CA LEU A 49 11.89 3.90 40.24
C LEU A 49 10.38 3.97 39.91
N GLU A 50 9.80 5.17 39.86
CA GLU A 50 8.40 5.38 39.47
C GLU A 50 8.17 4.93 38.03
N ALA A 51 9.06 5.28 37.10
CA ALA A 51 9.01 4.80 35.72
C ALA A 51 9.15 3.27 35.63
N ASP A 52 10.09 2.66 36.36
CA ASP A 52 10.25 1.20 36.41
C ASP A 52 8.99 0.50 36.95
N LEU A 53 8.30 1.11 37.91
CA LEU A 53 7.03 0.59 38.46
C LEU A 53 5.88 0.71 37.46
N GLU A 54 5.80 1.80 36.72
CA GLU A 54 4.86 1.97 35.61
C GLU A 54 5.12 0.93 34.52
N ASP A 55 6.37 0.77 34.09
CA ASP A 55 6.78 -0.26 33.13
C ASP A 55 6.43 -1.68 33.61
N LEU A 56 6.60 -1.96 34.92
CA LEU A 56 6.24 -3.26 35.51
C LEU A 56 4.72 -3.47 35.57
N TYR A 57 3.94 -2.42 35.80
CA TYR A 57 2.49 -2.49 35.74
C TYR A 57 1.99 -2.68 34.31
N ASP A 58 2.57 -1.96 33.35
CA ASP A 58 2.27 -2.10 31.93
C ASP A 58 2.63 -3.49 31.40
N ALA A 59 3.69 -4.10 31.94
CA ALA A 59 4.06 -5.48 31.63
C ALA A 59 2.96 -6.52 31.94
N TRP A 60 1.92 -6.19 32.71
CA TRP A 60 0.81 -7.10 33.01
C TRP A 60 -0.28 -7.12 31.92
N PHE A 61 -0.35 -6.11 31.07
CA PHE A 61 -1.40 -5.95 30.07
C PHE A 61 -0.83 -6.09 28.67
N VAL A 62 -1.47 -6.87 27.81
CA VAL A 62 -0.96 -7.16 26.45
C VAL A 62 -0.94 -5.90 25.58
N GLU A 63 -1.83 -4.95 25.86
CA GLU A 63 -1.99 -3.69 25.16
C GLU A 63 -0.85 -2.71 25.44
N THR A 64 -0.30 -2.72 26.67
CA THR A 64 0.72 -1.76 27.11
C THR A 64 2.09 -2.38 27.37
N CYS A 65 2.19 -3.71 27.52
CA CYS A 65 3.44 -4.38 27.83
C CYS A 65 4.50 -4.15 26.73
N ALA A 66 5.77 -4.06 27.13
CA ALA A 66 6.88 -4.04 26.19
C ALA A 66 6.96 -5.34 25.35
N ASP A 67 7.47 -5.25 24.12
CA ASP A 67 7.53 -6.38 23.17
C ASP A 67 8.28 -7.61 23.72
N TRP A 68 9.28 -7.39 24.57
CA TRP A 68 10.08 -8.47 25.16
C TRP A 68 9.31 -9.27 26.23
N THR A 69 8.27 -8.68 26.84
CA THR A 69 7.44 -9.35 27.87
C THR A 69 6.37 -10.25 27.23
N LEU A 70 5.98 -9.94 25.99
CA LEU A 70 4.88 -10.62 25.30
C LEU A 70 5.01 -12.16 25.23
N PRO A 71 6.19 -12.76 25.00
CA PRO A 71 6.35 -14.21 25.02
C PRO A 71 6.02 -14.85 26.38
N TYR A 72 6.24 -14.15 27.50
CA TYR A 72 5.90 -14.67 28.83
C TYR A 72 4.39 -14.68 29.06
N LEU A 73 3.68 -13.65 28.58
CA LEU A 73 2.21 -13.63 28.60
C LEU A 73 1.62 -14.73 27.71
N ALA A 74 2.24 -14.98 26.56
CA ALA A 74 1.86 -16.07 25.67
C ALA A 74 2.06 -17.45 26.32
N ASP A 75 3.20 -17.69 26.97
CA ASP A 75 3.48 -18.93 27.70
C ASP A 75 2.49 -19.15 28.86
N LEU A 76 2.15 -18.08 29.60
CA LEU A 76 1.16 -18.15 30.69
C LEU A 76 -0.21 -18.67 30.21
N ILE A 77 -0.61 -18.31 28.99
CA ILE A 77 -1.84 -18.80 28.38
C ILE A 77 -1.61 -20.06 27.52
N GLY A 78 -0.42 -20.64 27.49
CA GLY A 78 -0.05 -21.85 26.75
C GLY A 78 -0.07 -21.66 25.24
N LEU A 79 0.40 -20.51 24.76
CA LEU A 79 0.63 -20.21 23.36
C LEU A 79 2.14 -20.30 23.07
N ASP A 80 2.59 -21.50 22.71
CA ASP A 80 4.02 -21.86 22.66
C ASP A 80 4.76 -21.31 21.41
N ASP A 81 4.05 -21.09 20.30
CA ASP A 81 4.62 -20.62 19.02
C ASP A 81 4.01 -19.26 18.66
N LEU A 82 4.69 -18.19 19.07
CA LEU A 82 4.37 -16.85 18.60
C LEU A 82 5.03 -16.62 17.23
N PRO A 83 4.25 -16.34 16.18
CA PRO A 83 4.83 -16.05 14.89
C PRO A 83 5.58 -14.70 14.94
N THR A 84 6.89 -14.76 15.15
CA THR A 84 7.79 -13.60 15.11
C THR A 84 8.27 -13.33 13.68
N GLY A 85 8.49 -12.06 13.33
CA GLY A 85 9.13 -11.69 12.06
C GLY A 85 8.21 -11.66 10.83
N LEU A 86 6.88 -11.66 11.00
CA LEU A 86 5.91 -11.55 9.89
C LEU A 86 5.63 -10.11 9.40
N GLY A 87 6.25 -9.10 10.03
CA GLY A 87 6.12 -7.69 9.65
C GLY A 87 4.67 -7.18 9.68
N LEU A 88 3.87 -7.63 10.65
CA LEU A 88 2.43 -7.34 10.75
C LEU A 88 2.15 -6.06 11.56
N PRO A 89 1.21 -5.20 11.13
CA PRO A 89 0.79 -4.04 11.91
C PRO A 89 0.15 -4.40 13.26
N ALA A 90 -0.68 -5.46 13.29
CA ALA A 90 -1.39 -5.90 14.50
C ALA A 90 -0.50 -6.72 15.48
N GLY A 91 0.69 -7.12 15.04
CA GLY A 91 1.69 -7.84 15.83
C GLY A 91 1.22 -9.15 16.47
N PRO A 92 2.12 -9.86 17.15
CA PRO A 92 1.78 -11.03 17.99
C PRO A 92 0.83 -10.70 19.15
N ARG A 93 0.63 -9.41 19.49
CA ARG A 93 -0.24 -8.97 20.60
C ARG A 93 -1.70 -9.40 20.44
N ALA A 94 -2.28 -9.23 19.25
CA ALA A 94 -3.66 -9.62 18.98
C ALA A 94 -3.91 -11.11 19.24
N LEU A 95 -2.95 -11.97 18.85
CA LEU A 95 -3.02 -13.41 19.10
C LEU A 95 -3.03 -13.72 20.60
N VAL A 96 -2.13 -13.11 21.38
CA VAL A 96 -2.08 -13.29 22.84
C VAL A 96 -3.39 -12.84 23.48
N ALA A 97 -3.86 -11.63 23.15
CA ALA A 97 -5.09 -11.06 23.67
C ALA A 97 -6.32 -11.96 23.41
N ASN A 98 -6.44 -12.48 22.19
CA ASN A 98 -7.62 -13.21 21.75
C ASN A 98 -7.59 -14.73 22.03
N THR A 99 -6.45 -15.28 22.49
CA THR A 99 -6.26 -16.73 22.66
C THR A 99 -7.31 -17.39 23.57
N VAL A 100 -7.71 -16.74 24.66
CA VAL A 100 -8.77 -17.25 25.55
C VAL A 100 -10.11 -17.32 24.83
N THR A 101 -10.44 -16.29 24.04
CA THR A 101 -11.65 -16.26 23.21
C THR A 101 -11.63 -17.35 22.15
N TYR A 102 -10.47 -17.63 21.55
CA TYR A 102 -10.32 -18.72 20.57
C TYR A 102 -10.65 -20.08 21.17
N ARG A 103 -10.11 -20.36 22.35
CA ARG A 103 -10.33 -21.65 23.02
C ARG A 103 -11.78 -21.85 23.41
N ARG A 104 -12.48 -20.79 23.82
CA ARG A 104 -13.91 -20.83 24.13
C ARG A 104 -14.79 -21.11 22.90
N ARG A 105 -14.29 -20.83 21.70
CA ARG A 105 -15.01 -21.00 20.41
C ARG A 105 -14.42 -22.11 19.53
N LYS A 106 -13.56 -22.98 20.10
CA LYS A 106 -12.91 -24.08 19.37
C LYS A 106 -13.95 -24.95 18.64
N GLY A 107 -13.63 -25.32 17.40
CA GLY A 107 -14.50 -26.14 16.56
C GLY A 107 -15.57 -25.37 15.78
N THR A 108 -15.56 -24.02 15.82
CA THR A 108 -16.44 -23.19 14.98
C THR A 108 -15.70 -22.66 13.76
N VAL A 109 -16.41 -22.37 12.67
CA VAL A 109 -15.81 -21.76 11.46
C VAL A 109 -15.26 -20.36 11.76
N GLY A 110 -15.99 -19.57 12.55
CA GLY A 110 -15.60 -18.19 12.88
C GLY A 110 -14.28 -18.08 13.65
N VAL A 111 -13.92 -19.08 14.48
CA VAL A 111 -12.61 -19.05 15.15
C VAL A 111 -11.46 -19.28 14.18
N LEU A 112 -11.66 -20.11 13.15
CA LEU A 112 -10.64 -20.36 12.13
C LEU A 112 -10.39 -19.11 11.28
N GLU A 113 -11.45 -18.36 10.97
CA GLU A 113 -11.35 -17.09 10.26
C GLU A 113 -10.62 -16.04 11.11
N GLN A 114 -11.00 -15.90 12.38
CA GLN A 114 -10.40 -14.92 13.29
C GLN A 114 -8.91 -15.21 13.56
N VAL A 115 -8.55 -16.48 13.84
CA VAL A 115 -7.14 -16.86 14.05
C VAL A 115 -6.32 -16.64 12.77
N ALA A 116 -6.86 -16.98 11.60
CA ALA A 116 -6.16 -16.72 10.33
C ALA A 116 -5.96 -15.21 10.10
N GLN A 117 -6.95 -14.38 10.43
CA GLN A 117 -6.84 -12.93 10.34
C GLN A 117 -5.80 -12.36 11.31
N ASP A 118 -5.79 -12.79 12.56
CA ASP A 118 -4.81 -12.31 13.54
C ASP A 118 -3.37 -12.76 13.22
N ILE A 119 -3.18 -13.96 12.62
CA ILE A 119 -1.86 -14.45 12.20
C ILE A 119 -1.37 -13.73 10.93
N THR A 120 -2.25 -13.39 9.99
CA THR A 120 -1.83 -12.88 8.66
C THR A 120 -2.04 -11.40 8.46
N GLY A 121 -2.85 -10.76 9.30
CA GLY A 121 -3.43 -9.44 9.05
C GLY A 121 -4.46 -9.42 7.92
N TRP A 122 -4.83 -10.57 7.33
CA TRP A 122 -5.73 -10.63 6.18
C TRP A 122 -7.09 -11.21 6.55
N PRO A 123 -8.20 -10.65 6.05
CA PRO A 123 -9.50 -11.28 6.15
C PRO A 123 -9.44 -12.72 5.62
N ALA A 124 -10.10 -13.64 6.31
CA ALA A 124 -10.11 -15.03 5.95
C ALA A 124 -11.52 -15.59 5.97
N ARG A 125 -11.78 -16.56 5.09
CA ARG A 125 -13.04 -17.29 5.07
C ARG A 125 -12.79 -18.78 5.24
N ALA A 126 -13.51 -19.41 6.17
CA ALA A 126 -13.44 -20.83 6.39
C ALA A 126 -14.68 -21.52 5.81
N VAL A 127 -14.47 -22.65 5.13
CA VAL A 127 -15.51 -23.39 4.42
C VAL A 127 -15.47 -24.85 4.85
N GLU A 128 -16.60 -25.34 5.33
CA GLU A 128 -16.83 -26.74 5.63
C GLU A 128 -17.29 -27.46 4.36
N PHE A 129 -16.38 -28.19 3.71
CA PHE A 129 -16.68 -28.75 2.38
C PHE A 129 -17.74 -29.84 2.40
N HIS A 130 -17.98 -30.52 3.52
CA HIS A 130 -19.08 -31.48 3.65
C HIS A 130 -20.46 -30.85 3.39
N ARG A 131 -20.62 -29.53 3.62
CA ARG A 131 -21.87 -28.81 3.33
C ARG A 131 -22.08 -28.57 1.84
N LEU A 132 -21.00 -28.61 1.07
CA LEU A 132 -20.97 -28.48 -0.37
C LEU A 132 -20.88 -29.84 -1.06
N LEU A 133 -21.24 -30.95 -0.39
CA LEU A 133 -21.29 -32.27 -1.03
C LEU A 133 -22.69 -32.60 -1.51
N VAL A 134 -22.75 -33.16 -2.72
CA VAL A 134 -23.95 -33.87 -3.20
C VAL A 134 -24.16 -35.10 -2.33
N THR A 135 -25.29 -35.17 -1.63
CA THR A 135 -25.65 -36.28 -0.75
C THR A 135 -27.09 -36.71 -0.98
N ALA A 136 -27.39 -37.99 -0.76
CA ALA A 136 -28.77 -38.45 -0.65
C ALA A 136 -29.34 -37.96 0.69
N THR A 137 -30.42 -37.19 0.65
CA THR A 137 -31.03 -36.62 1.86
C THR A 137 -32.03 -37.60 2.47
N HIS A 138 -32.03 -37.69 3.80
CA HIS A 138 -33.05 -38.44 4.53
C HIS A 138 -34.38 -37.66 4.47
N THR A 139 -35.52 -38.35 4.36
CA THR A 139 -36.84 -37.71 4.24
C THR A 139 -37.20 -36.80 5.43
N ASN A 140 -36.73 -37.14 6.63
CA ASN A 140 -36.88 -36.28 7.82
C ASN A 140 -35.94 -35.05 7.85
N HIS A 141 -34.91 -35.01 7.00
CA HIS A 141 -33.88 -33.95 6.99
C HIS A 141 -33.58 -33.52 5.55
N VAL A 142 -34.58 -32.93 4.89
CA VAL A 142 -34.44 -32.40 3.53
C VAL A 142 -33.65 -31.09 3.57
N HIS A 143 -32.51 -31.05 2.90
CA HIS A 143 -31.68 -29.86 2.76
C HIS A 143 -32.01 -29.10 1.47
N THR A 144 -32.91 -28.12 1.57
CA THR A 144 -33.33 -27.28 0.42
C THR A 144 -32.35 -26.17 0.09
N ASP A 145 -31.44 -25.84 1.01
CA ASP A 145 -30.43 -24.78 0.91
C ASP A 145 -29.18 -25.17 0.09
N ARG A 146 -29.02 -26.47 -0.18
CA ARG A 146 -27.85 -27.07 -0.85
C ARG A 146 -28.32 -28.13 -1.88
N PRO A 147 -28.98 -27.68 -2.96
CA PRO A 147 -29.43 -28.59 -4.00
C PRO A 147 -28.24 -29.23 -4.72
N ALA A 148 -28.40 -30.49 -5.12
CA ALA A 148 -27.38 -31.23 -5.87
C ALA A 148 -27.11 -30.64 -7.27
N THR A 149 -28.05 -29.87 -7.80
CA THR A 149 -27.98 -29.23 -9.12
C THR A 149 -27.92 -27.72 -8.98
N ALA A 150 -27.03 -27.08 -9.75
CA ALA A 150 -27.00 -25.63 -9.87
C ALA A 150 -28.25 -25.12 -10.60
N SER A 151 -28.93 -24.13 -10.04
CA SER A 151 -30.07 -23.48 -10.69
C SER A 151 -29.57 -22.39 -11.64
N VAL A 152 -29.82 -22.52 -12.94
CA VAL A 152 -29.57 -21.46 -13.93
C VAL A 152 -30.47 -20.24 -13.75
N ARG A 153 -31.54 -20.37 -12.95
CA ARG A 153 -32.44 -19.25 -12.60
C ARG A 153 -31.94 -18.44 -11.42
N ASP A 154 -31.06 -19.03 -10.59
CA ASP A 154 -30.41 -18.31 -9.49
C ASP A 154 -29.05 -17.78 -9.95
N ALA A 155 -29.12 -16.73 -10.75
CA ALA A 155 -27.94 -16.17 -11.37
C ALA A 155 -27.00 -15.48 -10.37
N THR A 156 -27.50 -15.04 -9.21
CA THR A 156 -26.69 -14.48 -8.11
C THR A 156 -25.76 -15.53 -7.51
N ARG A 157 -26.27 -16.76 -7.29
CA ARG A 157 -25.44 -17.89 -6.87
C ARG A 157 -24.48 -18.31 -7.97
N ALA A 158 -24.93 -18.40 -9.22
CA ALA A 158 -24.08 -18.78 -10.35
C ALA A 158 -22.86 -17.85 -10.49
N GLU A 159 -23.04 -16.56 -10.27
CA GLU A 159 -21.98 -15.54 -10.32
C GLU A 159 -20.93 -15.67 -9.20
N LEU A 160 -21.23 -16.37 -8.10
CA LEU A 160 -20.24 -16.67 -7.04
C LEU A 160 -19.31 -17.83 -7.43
N CYS A 161 -19.64 -18.63 -8.44
CA CYS A 161 -19.01 -19.92 -8.73
C CYS A 161 -17.78 -19.81 -9.64
N GLY A 162 -17.07 -18.68 -9.59
CA GLY A 162 -15.86 -18.48 -10.38
C GLY A 162 -16.12 -17.95 -11.80
N LEU A 163 -16.77 -16.79 -11.91
CA LEU A 163 -16.51 -15.95 -13.09
C LEU A 163 -15.02 -15.60 -13.13
N ASP A 164 -14.42 -15.79 -14.29
CA ASP A 164 -13.09 -15.33 -14.64
C ASP A 164 -13.17 -13.81 -14.84
N LEU A 165 -13.24 -13.07 -13.73
CA LEU A 165 -13.30 -11.61 -13.76
C LEU A 165 -11.92 -11.10 -14.18
N ALA A 166 -11.82 -10.58 -15.40
CA ALA A 166 -10.59 -9.99 -15.97
C ALA A 166 -9.37 -10.93 -16.01
N GLY A 167 -9.57 -12.23 -16.26
CA GLY A 167 -8.48 -13.22 -16.40
C GLY A 167 -7.84 -13.64 -15.08
N VAL A 168 -8.43 -13.25 -13.94
CA VAL A 168 -8.00 -13.66 -12.61
C VAL A 168 -8.94 -14.75 -12.10
N ARG A 169 -8.66 -15.99 -12.50
CA ARG A 169 -9.24 -17.16 -11.83
C ARG A 169 -8.95 -17.07 -10.33
N SER A 170 -9.96 -17.29 -9.48
CA SER A 170 -9.78 -17.62 -8.06
C SER A 170 -9.65 -16.49 -7.02
N LEU A 171 -10.25 -15.31 -7.24
CA LEU A 171 -10.37 -14.30 -6.16
C LEU A 171 -11.59 -14.50 -5.23
N THR A 172 -12.49 -15.44 -5.52
CA THR A 172 -13.69 -15.72 -4.69
C THR A 172 -13.92 -17.22 -4.35
N PRO A 173 -12.93 -18.13 -4.34
CA PRO A 173 -13.17 -19.57 -4.23
C PRO A 173 -13.83 -19.98 -2.91
N GLY A 174 -13.60 -19.24 -1.82
CA GLY A 174 -14.29 -19.48 -0.55
C GLY A 174 -15.79 -19.13 -0.58
N LEU A 175 -16.26 -18.41 -1.61
CA LEU A 175 -17.65 -17.98 -1.75
C LEU A 175 -18.52 -18.94 -2.57
N ASP A 176 -17.93 -19.98 -3.17
CA ASP A 176 -18.63 -20.96 -4.00
C ASP A 176 -19.79 -21.61 -3.22
N PRO A 177 -21.05 -21.39 -3.64
CA PRO A 177 -22.22 -21.92 -2.96
C PRO A 177 -22.71 -23.24 -3.56
N LEU A 178 -22.07 -23.79 -4.61
CA LEU A 178 -22.57 -24.98 -5.29
C LEU A 178 -22.17 -26.27 -4.58
N ALA A 179 -23.03 -27.28 -4.73
CA ALA A 179 -22.70 -28.63 -4.33
C ALA A 179 -21.79 -29.30 -5.38
N HIS A 180 -20.84 -30.08 -4.90
CA HIS A 180 -19.81 -30.78 -5.66
C HIS A 180 -19.87 -32.28 -5.39
N THR A 181 -19.29 -33.05 -6.30
CA THR A 181 -19.05 -34.47 -6.06
C THR A 181 -17.90 -34.66 -5.08
N ALA A 182 -17.91 -35.76 -4.33
CA ALA A 182 -16.88 -36.04 -3.36
C ALA A 182 -15.52 -36.26 -4.03
N ASP A 183 -14.50 -35.55 -3.56
CA ASP A 183 -13.09 -35.78 -3.90
C ASP A 183 -12.48 -36.73 -2.87
N VAL A 184 -11.92 -37.83 -3.34
CA VAL A 184 -11.30 -38.87 -2.49
C VAL A 184 -9.90 -38.44 -2.03
N ARG A 185 -9.30 -37.43 -2.66
CA ARG A 185 -7.98 -36.90 -2.28
C ARG A 185 -8.10 -36.05 -1.02
N ARG A 186 -7.09 -36.12 -0.15
CA ARG A 186 -7.05 -35.31 1.07
C ARG A 186 -6.77 -33.85 0.77
N ILE A 187 -7.41 -32.95 1.52
CA ILE A 187 -7.20 -31.51 1.36
C ILE A 187 -5.80 -31.06 1.77
N THR A 188 -5.17 -31.75 2.71
CA THR A 188 -3.77 -31.55 3.11
C THR A 188 -2.77 -31.79 1.98
N SER A 189 -3.14 -32.55 0.94
CA SER A 189 -2.29 -32.74 -0.25
C SER A 189 -2.33 -31.56 -1.23
N GLY A 190 -3.19 -30.57 -0.99
CA GLY A 190 -3.46 -29.45 -1.91
C GLY A 190 -4.20 -29.83 -3.19
N ARG A 191 -4.50 -31.12 -3.42
CA ARG A 191 -5.13 -31.65 -4.64
C ARG A 191 -6.61 -31.99 -4.49
N GLY A 192 -7.06 -32.31 -3.27
CA GLY A 192 -8.47 -32.52 -2.95
C GLY A 192 -9.06 -31.33 -2.22
N ARG A 193 -10.37 -31.08 -2.35
CA ARG A 193 -11.07 -30.04 -1.57
C ARG A 193 -12.37 -30.56 -0.98
N TYR A 194 -13.18 -31.22 -1.81
CA TYR A 194 -14.55 -31.60 -1.47
C TYR A 194 -14.62 -32.94 -0.74
N GLY A 195 -14.26 -32.98 0.53
CA GLY A 195 -14.35 -34.18 1.39
C GLY A 195 -15.19 -33.95 2.64
N ILE A 196 -15.71 -35.03 3.24
CA ILE A 196 -16.42 -34.97 4.53
C ILE A 196 -15.54 -34.37 5.65
N PRO A 197 -14.28 -34.81 5.85
CA PRO A 197 -13.45 -34.23 6.89
C PRO A 197 -12.84 -32.88 6.49
N ALA A 198 -13.02 -32.41 5.25
CA ALA A 198 -12.25 -31.30 4.72
C ALA A 198 -12.80 -29.94 5.16
N VAL A 199 -11.93 -29.10 5.73
CA VAL A 199 -12.17 -27.69 6.03
C VAL A 199 -11.13 -26.85 5.31
N GLY A 200 -11.58 -25.94 4.45
CA GLY A 200 -10.72 -25.01 3.73
C GLY A 200 -10.71 -23.65 4.41
N VAL A 201 -9.53 -23.07 4.62
CA VAL A 201 -9.39 -21.66 5.03
C VAL A 201 -8.76 -20.88 3.89
N PHE A 202 -9.41 -19.77 3.52
CA PHE A 202 -9.06 -18.91 2.41
C PHE A 202 -8.67 -17.53 2.93
N PRO A 203 -7.38 -17.22 3.09
CA PRO A 203 -6.92 -15.86 3.36
C PRO A 203 -7.03 -15.00 2.09
N TYR A 204 -7.45 -13.75 2.25
CA TYR A 204 -7.62 -12.78 1.17
C TYR A 204 -6.59 -11.64 1.34
N PRO A 205 -5.40 -11.74 0.72
CA PRO A 205 -4.31 -10.80 0.95
C PRO A 205 -4.47 -9.44 0.26
N LEU A 206 -5.49 -9.30 -0.60
CA LEU A 206 -5.76 -8.03 -1.30
C LEU A 206 -6.14 -6.93 -0.31
N GLN A 207 -5.63 -5.74 -0.57
CA GLN A 207 -6.02 -4.48 0.06
C GLN A 207 -6.95 -3.73 -0.88
N VAL A 208 -7.91 -2.98 -0.32
CA VAL A 208 -8.84 -2.16 -1.08
C VAL A 208 -8.51 -0.70 -0.81
N HIS A 209 -8.24 0.06 -1.87
CA HIS A 209 -7.92 1.48 -1.80
C HIS A 209 -9.02 2.29 -2.43
N GLU A 210 -9.49 3.31 -1.71
CA GLU A 210 -10.52 4.21 -2.19
C GLU A 210 -9.92 5.46 -2.82
N ILE A 211 -10.50 5.89 -3.93
CA ILE A 211 -10.17 7.13 -4.62
C ILE A 211 -11.39 8.05 -4.55
N GLY A 212 -11.20 9.23 -3.97
CA GLY A 212 -12.23 10.25 -3.81
C GLY A 212 -13.14 10.07 -2.61
N ARG A 213 -12.57 9.67 -1.46
CA ARG A 213 -13.31 9.64 -0.19
C ARG A 213 -13.91 11.03 0.13
N PRO A 214 -15.21 11.10 0.46
CA PRO A 214 -15.91 12.34 0.81
C PRO A 214 -15.33 13.04 2.06
N ASP A 215 -14.80 12.27 3.01
CA ASP A 215 -14.39 12.72 4.34
C ASP A 215 -12.86 12.73 4.55
N ALA A 216 -12.05 12.88 3.50
CA ALA A 216 -10.59 12.88 3.60
C ALA A 216 -9.98 14.11 4.33
N ALA A 217 -10.76 14.81 5.16
CA ALA A 217 -10.25 15.77 6.13
C ALA A 217 -10.71 15.34 7.54
N PRO A 218 -9.80 14.92 8.45
CA PRO A 218 -10.10 14.92 9.87
C PRO A 218 -10.15 16.38 10.33
N GLY A 219 -11.37 16.95 10.32
CA GLY A 219 -11.64 18.31 10.77
C GLY A 219 -11.26 19.40 9.76
N GLY A 220 -12.23 19.85 8.97
CA GLY A 220 -12.04 21.07 8.18
C GLY A 220 -12.96 21.15 6.98
N THR A 221 -13.61 22.30 6.82
CA THR A 221 -14.42 22.74 5.69
C THR A 221 -13.58 22.92 4.41
N GLY A 222 -12.95 21.85 3.92
CA GLY A 222 -11.99 21.87 2.81
C GLY A 222 -12.60 21.45 1.47
N THR A 223 -12.57 22.36 0.51
CA THR A 223 -13.13 22.30 -0.85
C THR A 223 -12.29 21.52 -1.88
N ALA A 224 -11.45 20.57 -1.46
CA ALA A 224 -10.65 19.76 -2.38
C ALA A 224 -11.43 18.50 -2.78
N ASP A 225 -11.93 18.50 -4.01
CA ASP A 225 -12.79 17.46 -4.51
C ASP A 225 -11.97 16.22 -4.89
N GLY A 226 -11.87 15.23 -3.99
CA GLY A 226 -10.99 14.06 -4.15
C GLY A 226 -11.30 13.14 -5.35
N TRP A 227 -12.25 13.50 -6.21
CA TRP A 227 -12.67 12.70 -7.35
C TRP A 227 -11.58 12.58 -8.41
N SER A 228 -11.49 11.42 -9.04
CA SER A 228 -10.55 11.21 -10.15
C SER A 228 -11.21 11.45 -11.49
N ARG A 229 -10.47 11.97 -12.47
CA ARG A 229 -10.97 12.12 -13.85
C ARG A 229 -10.88 10.77 -14.57
N ALA A 230 -12.01 10.29 -15.09
CA ALA A 230 -12.04 9.04 -15.84
C ALA A 230 -11.36 9.19 -17.22
N ARG A 231 -10.80 8.10 -17.75
CA ARG A 231 -10.10 8.09 -19.04
C ARG A 231 -11.06 7.69 -20.15
N ARG A 232 -11.25 8.56 -21.13
CA ARG A 232 -11.97 8.24 -22.37
C ARG A 232 -11.26 7.12 -23.13
N ARG A 233 -12.03 6.13 -23.60
CA ARG A 233 -11.55 5.02 -24.43
C ARG A 233 -11.62 5.39 -25.90
N GLU A 234 -10.54 5.11 -26.63
CA GLU A 234 -10.46 5.42 -28.07
C GLU A 234 -11.28 4.44 -28.92
N ALA A 235 -11.32 3.16 -28.54
CA ALA A 235 -12.07 2.11 -29.25
C ALA A 235 -13.42 1.81 -28.56
N GLY A 236 -14.53 2.09 -29.25
CA GLY A 236 -15.88 1.67 -28.86
C GLY A 236 -16.71 2.65 -28.02
N GLY A 237 -16.20 3.87 -27.78
CA GLY A 237 -16.84 4.83 -26.87
C GLY A 237 -16.77 4.38 -25.41
N GLY A 238 -17.07 5.30 -24.48
CA GLY A 238 -17.02 5.02 -23.05
C GLY A 238 -15.70 5.40 -22.38
N TRP A 239 -15.62 5.09 -21.09
CA TRP A 239 -14.63 5.62 -20.17
C TRP A 239 -14.13 4.49 -19.24
N THR A 240 -12.94 4.60 -18.69
CA THR A 240 -12.42 3.72 -17.63
C THR A 240 -12.28 4.48 -16.31
N PHE A 241 -12.46 3.76 -15.20
CA PHE A 241 -12.24 4.31 -13.87
C PHE A 241 -10.76 4.56 -13.58
N ASP A 242 -9.86 3.68 -14.06
CA ASP A 242 -8.42 3.91 -13.93
C ASP A 242 -7.97 5.05 -14.87
N PRO A 243 -7.25 6.07 -14.38
CA PRO A 243 -6.84 7.25 -15.17
C PRO A 243 -5.86 6.93 -16.31
N LEU A 244 -5.14 5.80 -16.22
CA LEU A 244 -4.25 5.30 -17.28
C LEU A 244 -5.00 4.57 -18.40
N GLY A 245 -6.32 4.42 -18.32
CA GLY A 245 -7.08 3.72 -19.36
C GLY A 245 -7.08 2.20 -19.22
N ARG A 246 -6.58 1.67 -18.10
CA ARG A 246 -6.49 0.23 -17.84
C ARG A 246 -7.86 -0.34 -17.46
N LEU A 247 -8.12 -1.58 -17.86
CA LEU A 247 -9.25 -2.34 -17.34
C LEU A 247 -8.87 -2.85 -15.94
N SER A 248 -9.65 -2.49 -14.93
CA SER A 248 -9.41 -2.85 -13.53
C SER A 248 -10.75 -3.13 -12.84
N PRO A 249 -10.90 -4.26 -12.14
CA PRO A 249 -12.11 -4.52 -11.38
C PRO A 249 -12.31 -3.48 -10.27
N LEU A 250 -13.57 -3.09 -10.06
CA LEU A 250 -13.98 -2.25 -8.94
C LEU A 250 -14.17 -3.08 -7.68
N PHE A 251 -14.01 -2.48 -6.51
CA PHE A 251 -14.18 -3.14 -5.21
C PHE A 251 -15.20 -2.41 -4.35
N GLU A 252 -15.82 -3.14 -3.43
CA GLU A 252 -16.56 -2.54 -2.32
C GLU A 252 -15.58 -2.29 -1.17
N PRO A 253 -15.45 -1.07 -0.65
CA PRO A 253 -14.61 -0.84 0.51
C PRO A 253 -15.18 -1.60 1.72
N PRO A 254 -14.35 -2.29 2.51
CA PRO A 254 -14.84 -2.99 3.68
C PRO A 254 -15.44 -1.99 4.67
N PRO A 255 -16.49 -2.36 5.42
CA PRO A 255 -17.01 -1.52 6.48
C PRO A 255 -15.89 -1.23 7.50
N GLY A 256 -15.76 0.04 7.92
CA GLY A 256 -14.70 0.48 8.83
C GLY A 256 -14.70 -0.21 10.20
N ASP A 257 -13.72 0.11 11.03
CA ASP A 257 -13.40 -0.57 12.30
C ASP A 257 -14.46 -0.43 13.42
N GLU A 258 -15.61 0.22 13.17
CA GLU A 258 -16.77 0.22 14.07
C GLU A 258 -17.49 -1.15 14.08
N ARG A 259 -16.77 -2.21 14.43
CA ARG A 259 -17.35 -3.51 14.74
C ARG A 259 -17.79 -3.50 16.21
N PRO A 260 -19.08 -3.74 16.52
CA PRO A 260 -19.44 -4.04 17.89
C PRO A 260 -18.74 -5.32 18.35
N GLU A 261 -17.98 -5.23 19.44
CA GLU A 261 -17.29 -6.36 20.06
C GLU A 261 -18.25 -7.55 20.23
N GLY A 262 -17.92 -8.70 19.65
CA GLY A 262 -18.73 -9.92 19.76
C GLY A 262 -19.68 -10.21 18.60
N SER A 263 -19.77 -9.34 17.58
CA SER A 263 -20.30 -9.74 16.28
C SER A 263 -19.38 -10.80 15.67
N ALA A 264 -19.80 -12.06 15.66
CA ALA A 264 -19.10 -13.10 14.92
C ALA A 264 -19.06 -12.68 13.46
N ALA A 265 -17.88 -12.28 12.97
CA ALA A 265 -17.63 -11.93 11.59
C ALA A 265 -18.29 -12.99 10.72
N ARG A 266 -19.34 -12.61 10.00
CA ARG A 266 -19.77 -13.41 8.87
C ARG A 266 -18.95 -12.82 7.76
N ASN A 267 -17.74 -13.36 7.54
CA ASN A 267 -16.84 -13.04 6.42
C ASN A 267 -17.51 -13.38 5.07
N GLY A 268 -18.62 -12.69 4.82
CA GLY A 268 -19.41 -12.71 3.61
C GLY A 268 -18.74 -11.79 2.61
N GLU A 269 -19.29 -11.80 1.40
CA GLU A 269 -18.71 -11.05 0.29
C GLU A 269 -18.46 -9.56 0.59
N ALA A 270 -19.30 -8.91 1.39
CA ALA A 270 -19.19 -7.49 1.72
C ALA A 270 -18.03 -7.13 2.68
N GLU A 271 -17.54 -8.11 3.43
CA GLU A 271 -16.46 -7.93 4.42
C GLU A 271 -15.11 -8.36 3.85
N LEU A 272 -15.10 -8.94 2.64
CA LEU A 272 -13.90 -9.48 2.01
C LEU A 272 -13.41 -8.56 0.89
N PRO A 273 -12.09 -8.41 0.71
CA PRO A 273 -11.51 -7.58 -0.35
C PRO A 273 -11.56 -8.34 -1.68
N VAL A 274 -12.76 -8.51 -2.22
CA VAL A 274 -13.03 -9.24 -3.48
C VAL A 274 -13.58 -8.30 -4.55
N PRO A 275 -13.29 -8.57 -5.85
CA PRO A 275 -13.86 -7.80 -6.95
C PRO A 275 -15.38 -7.71 -6.88
N MET A 276 -15.90 -6.50 -7.07
CA MET A 276 -17.32 -6.20 -7.08
C MET A 276 -17.99 -6.87 -8.28
N ARG A 277 -18.95 -7.74 -7.98
CA ARG A 277 -19.70 -8.47 -9.00
C ARG A 277 -20.85 -7.62 -9.54
N PRO A 278 -21.20 -7.69 -10.83
CA PRO A 278 -22.36 -7.00 -11.41
C PRO A 278 -23.64 -7.06 -10.57
N ARG A 279 -24.06 -8.25 -10.10
CA ARG A 279 -25.29 -8.35 -9.28
C ARG A 279 -25.13 -7.79 -7.87
N ARG A 280 -23.91 -7.75 -7.33
CA ARG A 280 -23.63 -7.09 -6.05
C ARG A 280 -23.85 -5.59 -6.18
N LEU A 281 -23.28 -4.96 -7.21
CA LEU A 281 -23.52 -3.54 -7.52
C LEU A 281 -25.02 -3.26 -7.73
N HIS A 282 -25.69 -4.10 -8.53
CA HIS A 282 -27.13 -3.93 -8.80
C HIS A 282 -27.96 -3.97 -7.50
N ARG A 283 -27.66 -4.90 -6.57
CA ARG A 283 -28.34 -4.98 -5.27
C ARG A 283 -28.09 -3.74 -4.39
N LEU A 284 -26.86 -3.22 -4.40
CA LEU A 284 -26.52 -1.99 -3.67
C LEU A 284 -27.29 -0.80 -4.22
N LEU A 285 -27.38 -0.68 -5.55
CA LEU A 285 -28.17 0.36 -6.22
C LEU A 285 -29.67 0.22 -5.93
N GLU A 286 -30.25 -0.97 -5.97
CA GLU A 286 -31.65 -1.21 -5.60
C GLU A 286 -31.93 -0.80 -4.14
N THR A 287 -31.04 -1.19 -3.22
CA THR A 287 -31.15 -0.82 -1.80
C THR A 287 -31.06 0.69 -1.62
N ALA A 288 -30.18 1.35 -2.38
CA ALA A 288 -30.05 2.80 -2.37
C ALA A 288 -31.31 3.47 -2.95
N ARG A 289 -31.79 3.05 -4.12
CA ARG A 289 -33.01 3.60 -4.72
C ARG A 289 -34.22 3.50 -3.80
N ALA A 290 -34.32 2.44 -3.00
CA ALA A 290 -35.40 2.26 -2.02
C ALA A 290 -35.28 3.14 -0.77
N ARG A 291 -34.07 3.54 -0.37
CA ARG A 291 -33.81 4.27 0.89
C ARG A 291 -33.46 5.75 0.71
N TYR A 292 -33.29 6.22 -0.53
CA TYR A 292 -32.75 7.54 -0.86
C TYR A 292 -31.49 7.91 -0.04
N PRO A 293 -30.47 7.03 0.07
CA PRO A 293 -29.23 7.40 0.72
C PRO A 293 -28.54 8.49 -0.10
N ASP A 294 -27.77 9.31 0.60
CA ASP A 294 -26.80 10.19 -0.01
C ASP A 294 -25.91 9.38 -1.00
N PRO A 295 -25.73 9.83 -2.27
CA PRO A 295 -24.81 9.22 -3.23
C PRO A 295 -23.39 8.95 -2.70
N VAL A 296 -22.98 9.68 -1.65
CA VAL A 296 -21.74 9.49 -0.88
C VAL A 296 -21.62 8.08 -0.29
N LEU A 297 -22.73 7.44 0.08
CA LEU A 297 -22.74 6.11 0.73
C LEU A 297 -22.62 4.93 -0.24
N LEU A 298 -22.67 5.17 -1.56
CA LEU A 298 -22.42 4.11 -2.54
C LEU A 298 -20.92 3.76 -2.56
N PRO A 299 -20.53 2.52 -2.94
CA PRO A 299 -19.11 2.17 -3.09
C PRO A 299 -18.45 2.84 -4.32
N LEU A 300 -19.25 3.43 -5.20
CA LEU A 300 -18.80 4.18 -6.37
C LEU A 300 -19.67 5.40 -6.60
N GLY A 301 -19.12 6.39 -7.31
CA GLY A 301 -19.84 7.58 -7.76
C GLY A 301 -19.38 8.00 -9.15
N VAL A 302 -20.27 8.63 -9.91
CA VAL A 302 -19.98 9.22 -11.22
C VAL A 302 -20.54 10.63 -11.26
N ARG A 303 -19.78 11.58 -11.80
CA ARG A 303 -20.19 12.95 -12.03
C ARG A 303 -19.85 13.35 -13.47
N LEU A 304 -20.77 14.06 -14.12
CA LEU A 304 -20.62 14.57 -15.48
C LEU A 304 -20.43 16.09 -15.42
N GLY A 305 -19.27 16.60 -15.80
CA GLY A 305 -18.93 18.04 -15.70
C GLY A 305 -18.79 18.54 -14.25
N ALA A 306 -19.14 19.81 -14.02
CA ALA A 306 -19.15 20.46 -12.71
C ALA A 306 -20.43 20.23 -11.89
N ASP A 307 -21.33 19.37 -12.37
CA ASP A 307 -22.62 19.08 -11.72
C ASP A 307 -22.44 18.25 -10.44
N THR A 308 -23.49 18.04 -9.64
CA THR A 308 -23.43 17.14 -8.48
C THR A 308 -23.29 15.67 -8.91
N ALA A 309 -22.84 14.82 -7.98
CA ALA A 309 -22.74 13.37 -8.21
C ALA A 309 -24.09 12.81 -8.70
N LEU A 310 -24.03 11.92 -9.70
CA LEU A 310 -25.23 11.28 -10.24
C LEU A 310 -25.94 10.48 -9.15
N PRO A 311 -27.27 10.62 -9.01
CA PRO A 311 -28.04 9.87 -8.02
C PRO A 311 -28.12 8.37 -8.38
N PRO A 312 -28.44 7.49 -7.41
CA PRO A 312 -28.49 6.04 -7.64
C PRO A 312 -29.42 5.56 -8.77
N HIS A 313 -30.43 6.35 -9.14
CA HIS A 313 -31.36 6.03 -10.24
C HIS A 313 -30.80 6.35 -11.63
N ALA A 314 -29.75 7.18 -11.72
CA ALA A 314 -29.04 7.50 -12.95
C ALA A 314 -27.86 6.53 -13.22
N ILE A 315 -27.49 5.68 -12.27
CA ILE A 315 -26.43 4.67 -12.42
C ILE A 315 -27.08 3.31 -12.70
N ARG A 316 -26.66 2.63 -13.76
CA ARG A 316 -27.18 1.34 -14.22
C ARG A 316 -26.05 0.32 -14.34
N VAL A 317 -26.34 -0.97 -14.13
CA VAL A 317 -25.34 -2.04 -14.30
C VAL A 317 -25.40 -2.67 -15.69
N ARG A 318 -24.25 -2.78 -16.35
CA ARG A 318 -24.10 -3.36 -17.68
C ARG A 318 -24.70 -4.79 -17.72
N GLY A 319 -25.59 -5.02 -18.69
CA GLY A 319 -26.17 -6.34 -18.94
C GLY A 319 -27.23 -6.82 -17.94
N LEU A 320 -27.50 -6.06 -16.87
CA LEU A 320 -28.54 -6.39 -15.88
C LEU A 320 -29.74 -5.45 -15.95
N GLU A 321 -29.53 -4.20 -16.37
CA GLU A 321 -30.59 -3.19 -16.42
C GLU A 321 -30.69 -2.59 -17.83
N PRO A 322 -31.91 -2.36 -18.35
CA PRO A 322 -32.10 -1.54 -19.54
C PRO A 322 -31.86 -0.06 -19.21
N LEU A 323 -31.62 0.75 -20.25
CA LEU A 323 -31.61 2.21 -20.12
C LEU A 323 -33.00 2.71 -19.72
N ALA A 324 -33.03 3.72 -18.85
CA ALA A 324 -34.25 4.34 -18.35
C ALA A 324 -34.59 5.58 -19.20
N PRO A 325 -35.68 5.58 -19.99
CA PRO A 325 -35.97 6.65 -20.94
C PRO A 325 -36.37 7.98 -20.28
N ASP A 326 -36.80 7.93 -19.01
CA ASP A 326 -37.15 9.08 -18.17
C ASP A 326 -35.92 9.83 -17.63
N GLN A 327 -34.74 9.21 -17.69
CA GLN A 327 -33.51 9.79 -17.17
C GLN A 327 -32.85 10.69 -18.20
N GLU A 328 -32.74 11.99 -17.90
CA GLU A 328 -32.05 12.93 -18.78
C GLU A 328 -30.58 12.55 -18.93
N ARG A 329 -29.90 12.20 -17.84
CA ARG A 329 -28.50 11.74 -17.85
C ARG A 329 -28.39 10.44 -17.07
N GLN A 330 -27.77 9.43 -17.67
CA GLN A 330 -27.51 8.16 -17.01
C GLN A 330 -26.19 7.53 -17.45
N VAL A 331 -25.67 6.62 -16.64
CA VAL A 331 -24.42 5.90 -16.91
C VAL A 331 -24.62 4.42 -16.73
N VAL A 332 -24.06 3.64 -17.65
CA VAL A 332 -23.99 2.18 -17.55
C VAL A 332 -22.59 1.80 -17.11
N VAL A 333 -22.46 1.15 -15.95
CA VAL A 333 -21.20 0.77 -15.32
C VAL A 333 -20.98 -0.73 -15.45
N ASP A 334 -19.76 -1.10 -15.81
CA ASP A 334 -19.23 -2.45 -15.74
C ASP A 334 -18.22 -2.55 -14.59
N PRO A 335 -18.58 -3.16 -13.44
CA PRO A 335 -17.68 -3.25 -12.31
C PRO A 335 -16.56 -4.28 -12.51
N VAL A 336 -16.66 -5.16 -13.51
CA VAL A 336 -15.66 -6.21 -13.77
C VAL A 336 -14.44 -5.63 -14.48
N ASP A 337 -14.70 -4.87 -15.54
CA ASP A 337 -13.65 -4.24 -16.34
C ASP A 337 -13.32 -2.83 -15.85
N GLY A 338 -14.10 -2.28 -14.92
CA GLY A 338 -13.97 -0.90 -14.45
C GLY A 338 -14.20 0.10 -15.57
N THR A 339 -15.27 -0.11 -16.34
CA THR A 339 -15.65 0.77 -17.45
C THR A 339 -17.02 1.38 -17.24
N LEU A 340 -17.27 2.52 -17.89
CA LEU A 340 -18.59 3.13 -17.92
C LEU A 340 -18.91 3.70 -19.30
N THR A 341 -20.19 3.85 -19.60
CA THR A 341 -20.69 4.53 -20.81
C THR A 341 -21.79 5.50 -20.40
N CYS A 342 -21.72 6.73 -20.90
CA CYS A 342 -22.66 7.79 -20.60
C CYS A 342 -23.78 7.82 -21.65
N TYR A 343 -24.98 8.19 -21.21
CA TYR A 343 -26.16 8.30 -22.03
C TYR A 343 -26.98 9.54 -21.65
N ARG A 344 -27.61 10.13 -22.65
CA ARG A 344 -28.63 11.17 -22.49
C ARG A 344 -29.95 10.63 -23.00
N GLY A 345 -30.92 10.44 -22.11
CA GLY A 345 -32.05 9.54 -22.41
C GLY A 345 -31.52 8.16 -22.81
N CYS A 346 -31.90 7.67 -23.98
CA CYS A 346 -31.42 6.38 -24.52
C CYS A 346 -30.31 6.50 -25.57
N GLU A 347 -29.82 7.72 -25.85
CA GLU A 347 -28.77 7.96 -26.83
C GLU A 347 -27.40 8.03 -26.14
N ALA A 348 -26.36 7.49 -26.79
CA ALA A 348 -25.01 7.55 -26.26
C ALA A 348 -24.55 9.02 -26.15
N ASP A 349 -24.06 9.40 -24.97
CA ASP A 349 -23.52 10.72 -24.70
C ASP A 349 -22.00 10.63 -24.52
N ASP A 350 -21.30 11.68 -24.94
CA ASP A 350 -19.85 11.77 -24.90
C ASP A 350 -19.45 13.10 -24.23
N PRO A 351 -19.69 13.21 -22.90
CA PRO A 351 -19.42 14.43 -22.15
C PRO A 351 -17.93 14.82 -22.24
N ALA A 352 -17.57 16.09 -22.08
CA ALA A 352 -16.16 16.48 -22.08
C ALA A 352 -15.42 16.04 -20.81
N ASP A 353 -16.13 16.01 -19.68
CA ASP A 353 -15.57 15.72 -18.36
C ASP A 353 -16.44 14.71 -17.61
N VAL A 354 -15.83 13.61 -17.17
CA VAL A 354 -16.41 12.64 -16.25
C VAL A 354 -15.44 12.42 -15.11
N PHE A 355 -15.97 12.53 -13.91
CA PHE A 355 -15.28 12.25 -12.68
C PHE A 355 -15.86 11.02 -12.03
N VAL A 356 -15.00 10.24 -11.40
CA VAL A 356 -15.36 8.97 -10.76
C VAL A 356 -14.79 8.91 -9.35
N ARG A 357 -15.59 8.30 -8.48
CA ARG A 357 -15.19 7.81 -7.15
C ARG A 357 -15.33 6.30 -7.18
N TYR A 358 -14.32 5.59 -6.71
CA TYR A 358 -14.30 4.13 -6.77
C TYR A 358 -13.26 3.57 -5.81
N ALA A 359 -13.36 2.26 -5.55
CA ALA A 359 -12.30 1.51 -4.91
C ALA A 359 -11.69 0.50 -5.89
N TYR A 360 -10.39 0.28 -5.77
CA TYR A 360 -9.66 -0.76 -6.52
C TYR A 360 -8.87 -1.64 -5.56
N GLY A 361 -8.55 -2.84 -6.00
CA GLY A 361 -7.76 -3.80 -5.23
C GLY A 361 -6.29 -3.79 -5.63
N ALA A 362 -5.40 -3.93 -4.66
CA ALA A 362 -3.98 -4.17 -4.89
C ALA A 362 -3.47 -5.21 -3.89
N LEU A 363 -2.51 -6.04 -4.29
CA LEU A 363 -1.88 -6.99 -3.37
C LEU A 363 -0.97 -6.30 -2.34
N CYS A 364 -0.38 -5.17 -2.72
CA CYS A 364 0.47 -4.36 -1.87
C CYS A 364 0.50 -2.90 -2.34
N ASP A 365 0.94 -2.02 -1.44
CA ASP A 365 1.19 -0.60 -1.65
C ASP A 365 2.43 -0.36 -2.56
N VAL A 366 2.32 -0.66 -3.85
CA VAL A 366 3.37 -0.43 -4.87
C VAL A 366 2.81 0.38 -6.03
N GLY A 367 3.58 1.38 -6.45
CA GLY A 367 3.16 2.39 -7.41
C GLY A 367 2.34 3.50 -6.74
N ALA A 368 1.85 4.42 -7.58
CA ALA A 368 0.95 5.47 -7.14
C ALA A 368 -0.44 4.90 -6.86
N GLY A 369 -0.96 5.21 -5.67
CA GLY A 369 -2.20 4.70 -5.13
C GLY A 369 -2.77 5.58 -4.02
N GLY A 370 -4.02 5.31 -3.63
CA GLY A 370 -4.72 6.06 -2.57
C GLY A 370 -4.43 5.56 -1.15
N HIS A 371 -3.37 4.79 -0.94
CA HIS A 371 -2.93 4.29 0.36
C HIS A 371 -2.18 5.37 1.17
N ASP A 372 -2.12 5.19 2.48
CA ASP A 372 -1.32 6.04 3.36
C ASP A 372 0.17 5.78 3.13
N ARG A 373 0.91 6.83 2.79
CA ARG A 373 2.34 6.77 2.48
C ARG A 373 3.20 7.44 3.54
N SER A 374 2.65 7.87 4.67
CA SER A 374 3.37 8.68 5.67
C SER A 374 4.70 8.04 6.11
N ALA A 375 4.67 6.77 6.52
CA ALA A 375 5.89 6.06 6.94
C ALA A 375 6.88 5.79 5.79
N ALA A 376 6.40 5.61 4.56
CA ALA A 376 7.26 5.41 3.39
C ALA A 376 7.87 6.75 2.90
N HIS A 377 7.09 7.82 3.00
CA HIS A 377 7.48 9.19 2.68
C HIS A 377 8.62 9.66 3.57
N GLU A 378 8.56 9.38 4.88
CA GLU A 378 9.67 9.65 5.81
C GLU A 378 10.98 8.96 5.40
N ARG A 379 10.90 7.70 4.94
CA ARG A 379 12.08 6.99 4.42
C ARG A 379 12.58 7.63 3.12
N ALA A 380 11.69 8.04 2.23
CA ALA A 380 12.06 8.70 0.98
C ALA A 380 12.74 10.07 1.25
N LEU A 381 12.25 10.83 2.22
CA LEU A 381 12.89 12.06 2.71
C LEU A 381 14.30 11.76 3.25
N ALA A 382 14.47 10.71 4.07
CA ALA A 382 15.78 10.32 4.59
C ALA A 382 16.81 10.06 3.49
N LEU A 383 16.40 9.41 2.38
CA LEU A 383 17.27 9.14 1.23
C LEU A 383 17.70 10.40 0.47
N THR A 384 16.93 11.49 0.55
CA THR A 384 17.34 12.79 0.01
C THR A 384 18.27 13.58 0.95
N GLY A 385 18.68 12.99 2.06
CA GLY A 385 19.46 13.64 3.11
C GLY A 385 18.62 14.48 4.07
N CYS A 386 17.32 14.21 4.18
CA CYS A 386 16.41 14.85 5.12
C CYS A 386 16.11 13.90 6.29
N SER A 387 16.76 14.08 7.45
CA SER A 387 16.47 13.28 8.66
C SER A 387 15.64 14.08 9.67
N PRO A 388 14.54 13.54 10.22
CA PRO A 388 13.79 14.17 11.31
C PRO A 388 14.60 14.27 12.62
N ALA A 389 15.49 13.31 12.87
CA ALA A 389 16.07 13.05 14.18
C ALA A 389 17.54 13.47 14.34
N GLY A 390 18.16 14.12 13.35
CA GLY A 390 19.56 14.51 13.49
C GLY A 390 20.02 15.53 12.48
N GLY A 391 20.31 16.75 12.95
CA GLY A 391 21.28 17.72 12.41
C GLY A 391 21.29 18.04 10.91
N GLY A 392 20.35 17.52 10.14
CA GLY A 392 20.23 17.73 8.70
C GLY A 392 19.75 19.15 8.49
N VAL A 393 20.57 19.96 7.83
CA VAL A 393 20.20 21.31 7.40
C VAL A 393 19.09 21.15 6.37
N ASN A 394 17.83 21.34 6.80
CA ASN A 394 16.73 21.53 5.89
C ASN A 394 15.81 22.63 6.39
N ARG A 395 15.76 23.71 5.60
CA ARG A 395 14.76 24.76 5.74
C ARG A 395 13.84 24.61 4.54
N ILE A 396 12.62 24.11 4.74
CA ILE A 396 11.57 24.28 3.72
C ILE A 396 11.34 25.78 3.62
N VAL A 397 11.72 26.36 2.49
CA VAL A 397 11.70 27.80 2.27
C VAL A 397 10.28 28.26 1.95
N ASP A 398 9.55 27.48 1.15
CA ASP A 398 8.19 27.78 0.71
C ASP A 398 7.54 26.52 0.09
N GLY A 399 6.24 26.60 -0.22
CA GLY A 399 5.52 25.57 -0.93
C GLY A 399 4.41 26.09 -1.83
N SER A 400 3.92 25.25 -2.73
CA SER A 400 2.72 25.55 -3.53
C SER A 400 1.82 24.34 -3.63
N SER A 401 0.52 24.60 -3.71
CA SER A 401 -0.49 23.58 -3.99
C SER A 401 -0.91 23.60 -5.46
N VAL A 402 -1.30 22.44 -5.99
CA VAL A 402 -1.91 22.27 -7.31
C VAL A 402 -3.25 21.56 -7.11
N GLY A 403 -4.33 22.17 -7.63
CA GLY A 403 -5.68 21.60 -7.60
C GLY A 403 -6.80 22.62 -7.41
N ALA A 404 -8.04 22.24 -7.76
CA ALA A 404 -9.22 23.09 -7.60
C ALA A 404 -9.60 23.22 -6.11
N GLY A 405 -9.68 24.45 -5.59
CA GLY A 405 -10.03 24.70 -4.18
C GLY A 405 -8.96 24.30 -3.16
N ALA A 406 -7.71 24.13 -3.61
CA ALA A 406 -6.62 23.66 -2.75
C ALA A 406 -6.27 24.66 -1.64
N ALA A 407 -6.28 24.18 -0.39
CA ALA A 407 -5.65 24.86 0.73
C ALA A 407 -4.12 24.62 0.67
N GLY A 408 -3.34 25.68 0.84
CA GLY A 408 -1.87 25.62 0.82
C GLY A 408 -1.25 26.97 1.18
N PRO A 409 0.09 27.03 1.36
CA PRO A 409 0.79 28.24 1.78
C PRO A 409 0.75 29.39 0.76
N ALA A 410 0.44 29.10 -0.51
CA ALA A 410 0.36 30.06 -1.61
C ALA A 410 -0.86 29.81 -2.51
N THR A 411 -1.20 30.77 -3.37
CA THR A 411 -2.31 30.64 -4.33
C THR A 411 -2.11 29.42 -5.24
N PRO A 412 -3.10 28.50 -5.33
CA PRO A 412 -2.92 27.25 -6.07
C PRO A 412 -2.53 27.49 -7.52
N ALA A 413 -1.62 26.65 -8.03
CA ALA A 413 -1.31 26.60 -9.44
C ALA A 413 -2.42 25.87 -10.19
N ALA A 414 -2.72 26.33 -11.41
CA ALA A 414 -3.61 25.61 -12.31
C ALA A 414 -2.95 24.37 -12.94
N THR A 415 -1.61 24.33 -12.99
CA THR A 415 -0.83 23.27 -13.65
C THR A 415 0.41 22.90 -12.84
N VAL A 416 0.88 21.66 -12.97
CA VAL A 416 2.12 21.19 -12.34
C VAL A 416 3.31 21.99 -12.89
N GLY A 417 3.35 22.26 -14.20
CA GLY A 417 4.40 23.08 -14.80
C GLY A 417 4.49 24.49 -14.22
N ALA A 418 3.36 25.15 -13.95
CA ALA A 418 3.36 26.47 -13.32
C ALA A 418 3.89 26.43 -11.88
N ALA A 419 3.56 25.38 -11.12
CA ALA A 419 4.10 25.18 -9.79
C ALA A 419 5.63 24.97 -9.80
N LEU A 420 6.14 24.18 -10.76
CA LEU A 420 7.58 23.95 -10.94
C LEU A 420 8.32 25.25 -11.33
N ILE A 421 7.73 26.10 -12.17
CA ILE A 421 8.31 27.42 -12.52
C ILE A 421 8.39 28.33 -11.29
N ARG A 422 7.38 28.31 -10.41
CA ARG A 422 7.42 29.07 -9.16
C ARG A 422 8.48 28.55 -8.21
N ALA A 423 8.55 27.22 -8.04
CA ALA A 423 9.59 26.58 -7.24
C ALA A 423 10.99 27.00 -7.70
N ARG A 424 11.23 26.97 -9.02
CA ARG A 424 12.48 27.43 -9.62
C ARG A 424 12.76 28.90 -9.31
N THR A 425 11.79 29.79 -9.51
CA THR A 425 11.95 31.23 -9.26
C THR A 425 12.32 31.51 -7.80
N VAL A 426 11.67 30.83 -6.85
CA VAL A 426 11.96 30.99 -5.41
C VAL A 426 13.36 30.49 -5.07
N LEU A 427 13.73 29.29 -5.54
CA LEU A 427 15.05 28.71 -5.27
C LEU A 427 16.19 29.50 -5.93
N GLU A 428 16.00 30.04 -7.14
CA GLU A 428 16.98 30.89 -7.81
C GLU A 428 17.21 32.22 -7.08
N GLY A 429 16.18 32.75 -6.43
CA GLY A 429 16.23 33.99 -5.66
C GLY A 429 17.00 33.91 -4.33
N LEU A 430 17.31 32.70 -3.84
CA LEU A 430 18.04 32.50 -2.60
C LEU A 430 19.51 32.90 -2.71
N SER A 431 20.02 33.55 -1.66
CA SER A 431 21.45 33.88 -1.54
C SER A 431 22.31 32.62 -1.39
N GLN A 432 23.62 32.71 -1.65
CA GLN A 432 24.53 31.55 -1.60
C GLN A 432 24.57 30.88 -0.21
N ASP A 433 24.38 31.63 0.86
CA ASP A 433 24.36 31.12 2.23
C ASP A 433 23.03 30.44 2.60
N GLU A 434 21.94 30.77 1.90
CA GLU A 434 20.60 30.21 2.15
C GLU A 434 20.33 28.93 1.36
N ARG A 435 21.06 28.69 0.27
CA ARG A 435 20.87 27.54 -0.62
C ARG A 435 21.13 26.18 0.03
N PRO A 436 22.18 25.98 0.86
CA PRO A 436 22.48 24.66 1.40
C PRO A 436 21.32 24.10 2.22
N GLY A 437 20.64 23.08 1.69
CA GLY A 437 19.50 22.45 2.36
C GLY A 437 18.18 23.23 2.24
N ALA A 438 18.10 24.21 1.34
CA ALA A 438 16.82 24.86 1.03
C ALA A 438 15.92 23.90 0.25
N GLY A 439 14.71 23.65 0.78
CA GLY A 439 13.70 22.81 0.16
C GLY A 439 12.49 23.60 -0.33
N TYR A 440 11.92 23.22 -1.48
CA TYR A 440 10.63 23.71 -1.95
C TYR A 440 9.66 22.55 -2.15
N VAL A 441 8.44 22.68 -1.63
CA VAL A 441 7.41 21.62 -1.72
C VAL A 441 6.34 22.01 -2.74
N VAL A 442 6.13 21.17 -3.75
CA VAL A 442 4.98 21.22 -4.66
C VAL A 442 4.03 20.08 -4.28
N SER A 443 2.90 20.43 -3.67
CA SER A 443 1.89 19.46 -3.23
C SER A 443 0.74 19.42 -4.23
N ILE A 444 0.46 18.27 -4.82
CA ILE A 444 -0.77 18.06 -5.60
C ILE A 444 -1.83 17.55 -4.62
N THR A 445 -2.91 18.31 -4.45
CA THR A 445 -3.89 18.11 -3.37
C THR A 445 -5.20 17.48 -3.84
N ASP A 446 -5.28 17.06 -5.10
CA ASP A 446 -6.45 16.40 -5.69
C ASP A 446 -6.07 15.18 -6.53
N ASN A 447 -7.08 14.50 -7.08
CA ASN A 447 -6.93 13.31 -7.92
C ASN A 447 -7.16 13.61 -9.41
N ALA A 448 -6.98 14.87 -9.81
CA ALA A 448 -7.25 15.30 -11.18
C ALA A 448 -6.22 14.72 -12.18
N THR A 449 -6.58 14.79 -13.46
CA THR A 449 -5.65 14.52 -14.56
C THR A 449 -5.14 15.84 -15.14
N TYR A 450 -3.83 16.05 -15.01
CA TYR A 450 -3.11 17.21 -15.53
C TYR A 450 -2.52 16.88 -16.89
N GLN A 451 -2.89 17.62 -17.92
CA GLN A 451 -2.27 17.51 -19.24
C GLN A 451 -1.27 18.64 -19.41
N GLU A 452 0.01 18.29 -19.45
CA GLU A 452 1.09 19.26 -19.37
C GLU A 452 1.93 19.20 -20.66
N SER A 453 2.17 20.36 -21.26
CA SER A 453 3.04 20.49 -22.44
C SER A 453 4.51 20.72 -22.09
N ALA A 454 4.80 21.24 -20.89
CA ALA A 454 6.15 21.48 -20.39
C ALA A 454 6.22 21.32 -18.86
N MET A 455 6.89 20.27 -18.39
CA MET A 455 7.16 20.04 -16.97
C MET A 455 8.66 19.98 -16.72
N GLY A 456 9.34 21.11 -16.95
CA GLY A 456 10.78 21.21 -16.77
C GLY A 456 11.14 21.98 -15.51
N VAL A 457 12.02 21.44 -14.68
CA VAL A 457 12.63 22.18 -13.57
C VAL A 457 14.15 22.09 -13.61
N ARG A 458 14.82 23.23 -13.45
CA ARG A 458 16.27 23.31 -13.28
C ARG A 458 16.57 23.88 -11.90
N LEU A 459 17.14 23.06 -11.02
CA LEU A 459 17.42 23.42 -9.64
C LEU A 459 18.80 24.07 -9.50
N PRO A 460 18.92 25.14 -8.70
CA PRO A 460 20.21 25.68 -8.27
C PRO A 460 21.02 24.70 -7.41
N ASP A 461 22.32 24.93 -7.29
CA ASP A 461 23.21 24.14 -6.45
C ASP A 461 22.68 24.02 -5.01
N ARG A 462 22.79 22.81 -4.44
CA ARG A 462 22.48 22.45 -3.04
C ARG A 462 21.02 22.69 -2.60
N THR A 463 20.10 22.82 -3.55
CA THR A 463 18.66 22.96 -3.30
C THR A 463 17.89 21.66 -3.51
N ARG A 464 16.70 21.55 -2.89
CA ARG A 464 15.84 20.37 -2.98
C ARG A 464 14.43 20.73 -3.47
N LEU A 465 13.87 19.88 -4.31
CA LEU A 465 12.47 19.95 -4.73
C LEU A 465 11.74 18.69 -4.31
N PHE A 466 10.59 18.86 -3.66
CA PHE A 466 9.69 17.78 -3.29
C PHE A 466 8.39 17.94 -4.09
N LEU A 467 8.11 17.02 -5.01
CA LEU A 467 6.85 16.93 -5.74
C LEU A 467 6.03 15.78 -5.16
N VAL A 468 5.01 16.10 -4.38
CA VAL A 468 4.32 15.13 -3.53
C VAL A 468 2.80 15.17 -3.76
N ALA A 469 2.17 14.00 -3.84
CA ALA A 469 0.72 13.89 -3.73
C ALA A 469 0.32 13.93 -2.24
N ALA A 470 0.00 15.11 -1.72
CA ALA A 470 -0.32 15.30 -0.31
C ALA A 470 -1.30 16.45 -0.09
N GLN A 471 -2.03 16.40 1.03
CA GLN A 471 -2.93 17.46 1.48
C GLN A 471 -2.29 18.25 2.62
N TRP A 472 -2.57 19.55 2.68
CA TRP A 472 -2.19 20.40 3.81
C TRP A 472 -3.34 20.44 4.83
N PRO A 473 -3.08 20.23 6.14
CA PRO A 473 -4.08 20.41 7.18
C PRO A 473 -4.58 21.87 7.19
N GLY A 474 -5.89 22.05 7.30
CA GLY A 474 -6.54 23.35 7.07
C GLY A 474 -6.37 24.33 8.22
N GLU A 475 -5.27 25.10 8.23
CA GLU A 475 -5.14 26.48 8.74
C GLU A 475 -3.69 26.94 8.54
N HIS A 476 -3.38 27.58 7.41
CA HIS A 476 -2.04 28.11 7.13
C HIS A 476 -2.09 29.63 6.97
N THR A 477 -1.33 30.35 7.81
CA THR A 477 -1.06 31.78 7.61
C THR A 477 0.16 31.93 6.70
N PRO A 478 0.04 32.56 5.52
CA PRO A 478 1.18 32.76 4.61
C PRO A 478 2.27 33.60 5.29
N GLY A 479 3.51 33.11 5.32
CA GLY A 479 4.68 33.87 5.77
C GLY A 479 5.17 33.63 7.20
N ALA A 480 4.57 32.70 7.95
CA ALA A 480 5.05 32.29 9.28
C ALA A 480 5.50 30.82 9.30
N MET A 481 6.49 30.46 8.48
CA MET A 481 7.16 29.16 8.59
C MET A 481 8.54 29.34 9.24
N SER A 482 8.57 29.30 10.57
CA SER A 482 9.73 28.77 11.27
C SER A 482 9.32 27.38 11.76
N LEU A 483 9.72 26.34 11.01
CA LEU A 483 9.70 24.96 11.48
C LEU A 483 10.77 24.80 12.58
N GLN A 484 10.57 25.47 13.71
CA GLN A 484 11.27 25.17 14.95
C GLN A 484 10.36 24.24 15.75
N ALA A 485 10.70 22.95 15.74
CA ALA A 485 10.16 21.89 16.59
C ALA A 485 8.75 21.36 16.26
N ALA A 486 8.56 20.78 15.07
CA ALA A 486 7.58 19.71 14.86
C ALA A 486 8.25 18.56 14.09
N GLU A 487 8.21 17.36 14.65
CA GLU A 487 8.91 16.15 14.18
C GLU A 487 8.35 15.55 12.87
N THR A 488 7.40 16.20 12.20
CA THR A 488 6.76 15.70 10.97
C THR A 488 6.44 16.84 10.03
N VAL A 489 6.67 16.60 8.73
CA VAL A 489 6.36 17.53 7.65
C VAL A 489 4.86 17.82 7.65
N GLY A 490 4.46 19.09 7.60
CA GLY A 490 3.08 19.53 7.81
C GLY A 490 2.06 19.19 6.71
N TYR A 491 2.26 18.13 5.91
CA TYR A 491 1.30 17.66 4.92
C TYR A 491 1.10 16.13 5.03
N VAL A 492 -0.07 15.64 4.61
CA VAL A 492 -0.50 14.25 4.75
C VAL A 492 -0.53 13.57 3.37
N PRO A 493 0.38 12.62 3.08
CA PRO A 493 0.44 11.90 1.81
C PRO A 493 -0.50 10.67 1.78
N ASP A 494 -1.80 10.89 2.02
CA ASP A 494 -2.85 9.85 2.06
C ASP A 494 -4.00 10.15 1.08
N GLY A 495 -4.66 9.10 0.58
CA GLY A 495 -5.89 9.20 -0.23
C GLY A 495 -5.76 9.83 -1.61
N LEU A 496 -4.53 10.14 -2.05
CA LEU A 496 -4.25 10.85 -3.30
C LEU A 496 -3.46 10.03 -4.31
N ARG A 497 -3.98 9.98 -5.55
CA ARG A 497 -3.40 9.37 -6.75
C ARG A 497 -3.53 10.33 -7.94
N PRO A 498 -2.85 11.49 -7.92
CA PRO A 498 -2.88 12.42 -9.03
C PRO A 498 -2.26 11.80 -10.29
N HIS A 499 -2.81 12.20 -11.43
CA HIS A 499 -2.38 11.70 -12.73
C HIS A 499 -1.87 12.85 -13.59
N VAL A 500 -0.65 12.71 -14.09
CA VAL A 500 0.04 13.74 -14.87
C VAL A 500 0.45 13.15 -16.21
N ARG A 501 0.00 13.78 -17.30
CA ARG A 501 0.36 13.42 -18.67
C ARG A 501 1.41 14.36 -19.21
N GLY A 502 2.47 13.76 -19.76
CA GLY A 502 3.57 14.48 -20.37
C GLY A 502 4.91 14.05 -19.79
N THR A 503 5.98 14.54 -20.40
CA THR A 503 7.35 14.25 -19.97
C THR A 503 7.76 15.20 -18.86
N LEU A 504 8.16 14.65 -17.72
CA LEU A 504 8.73 15.41 -16.60
C LEU A 504 10.25 15.47 -16.79
N THR A 505 10.81 16.67 -16.81
CA THR A 505 12.25 16.89 -17.00
C THR A 505 12.83 17.58 -15.77
N ALA A 506 13.84 16.96 -15.17
CA ALA A 506 14.58 17.51 -14.05
C ALA A 506 16.05 17.76 -14.44
N ALA A 507 16.59 18.90 -14.06
CA ALA A 507 18.01 19.22 -14.12
C ALA A 507 18.41 19.88 -12.80
N GLY A 508 19.67 19.78 -12.41
CA GLY A 508 20.16 20.37 -11.18
C GLY A 508 21.63 20.73 -11.24
N GLY A 509 21.99 21.70 -10.41
CA GLY A 509 23.37 21.99 -10.05
C GLY A 509 23.91 21.04 -8.96
N GLU A 510 25.14 21.26 -8.54
CA GLU A 510 25.85 20.38 -7.59
C GLU A 510 25.15 20.32 -6.23
N GLY A 511 24.93 19.12 -5.68
CA GLY A 511 24.20 18.95 -4.41
C GLY A 511 22.68 19.09 -4.52
N ALA A 512 22.13 19.28 -5.73
CA ALA A 512 20.69 19.41 -5.90
C ALA A 512 19.97 18.05 -5.86
N GLY A 513 18.76 18.03 -5.30
CA GLY A 513 17.97 16.80 -5.13
C GLY A 513 16.50 16.95 -5.53
N VAL A 514 15.94 15.92 -6.14
CA VAL A 514 14.50 15.85 -6.49
C VAL A 514 13.88 14.62 -5.85
N LEU A 515 12.79 14.82 -5.10
CA LEU A 515 11.89 13.76 -4.64
C LEU A 515 10.57 13.86 -5.41
N ILE A 516 10.11 12.76 -5.98
CA ILE A 516 8.76 12.61 -6.52
C ILE A 516 8.08 11.49 -5.76
N ASP A 517 6.92 11.77 -5.19
CA ASP A 517 6.26 10.82 -4.30
C ASP A 517 4.74 10.78 -4.51
N GLY A 518 4.22 9.63 -4.96
CA GLY A 518 2.77 9.37 -5.07
C GLY A 518 2.12 9.73 -6.40
N LEU A 519 2.90 10.03 -7.43
CA LEU A 519 2.38 10.50 -8.71
C LEU A 519 2.25 9.37 -9.73
N THR A 520 1.14 9.37 -10.48
CA THR A 520 1.01 8.60 -11.71
C THR A 520 1.46 9.48 -12.88
N ILE A 521 2.54 9.11 -13.56
CA ILE A 521 3.13 9.86 -14.69
C ILE A 521 2.94 9.04 -15.98
N GLU A 522 2.09 9.55 -16.87
CA GLU A 522 1.91 9.02 -18.23
C GLU A 522 2.85 9.75 -19.18
N GLY A 523 4.07 9.22 -19.29
CA GLY A 523 5.17 9.82 -20.04
C GLY A 523 6.53 9.34 -19.54
N ASP A 524 7.60 9.95 -20.06
CA ASP A 524 8.96 9.69 -19.60
C ASP A 524 9.33 10.64 -18.44
N LEU A 525 10.23 10.19 -17.58
CA LEU A 525 10.92 11.04 -16.61
C LEU A 525 12.37 11.18 -17.07
N ILE A 526 12.77 12.39 -17.42
CA ILE A 526 14.09 12.68 -18.00
C ILE A 526 14.91 13.49 -17.00
N VAL A 527 16.06 12.97 -16.60
CA VAL A 527 17.12 13.77 -15.99
C VAL A 527 17.97 14.33 -17.12
N ALA A 528 17.81 15.63 -17.38
CA ALA A 528 18.57 16.32 -18.40
C ALA A 528 20.02 16.53 -17.96
N THR A 529 20.85 17.02 -18.88
CA THR A 529 22.27 17.31 -18.66
C THR A 529 22.48 18.28 -17.49
N GLY A 530 23.41 17.93 -16.59
CA GLY A 530 23.63 18.70 -15.36
C GLY A 530 24.57 18.01 -14.36
N ARG A 531 24.46 18.42 -13.09
CA ARG A 531 25.20 17.90 -11.93
C ARG A 531 24.25 17.53 -10.80
N LEU A 532 23.10 16.94 -11.13
CA LEU A 532 22.10 16.54 -10.12
C LEU A 532 22.67 15.42 -9.24
N ASP A 533 22.58 15.56 -7.92
CA ASP A 533 23.13 14.60 -6.96
C ASP A 533 22.17 13.44 -6.68
N ALA A 534 20.86 13.74 -6.56
CA ALA A 534 19.88 12.75 -6.14
C ALA A 534 18.55 12.89 -6.87
N LEU A 535 18.02 11.76 -7.34
CA LEU A 535 16.64 11.60 -7.78
C LEU A 535 16.01 10.46 -6.96
N THR A 536 14.96 10.76 -6.20
CA THR A 536 14.20 9.76 -5.45
C THR A 536 12.78 9.66 -6.00
N LEU A 537 12.37 8.45 -6.36
CA LEU A 537 11.00 8.08 -6.73
C LEU A 537 10.44 7.19 -5.64
N SER A 538 9.31 7.57 -5.07
CA SER A 538 8.64 6.81 -4.03
C SER A 538 7.18 6.65 -4.37
N HIS A 539 6.66 5.42 -4.36
CA HIS A 539 5.26 5.13 -4.68
C HIS A 539 4.77 5.83 -5.97
N CYS A 540 5.59 5.82 -7.01
CA CYS A 540 5.26 6.41 -8.30
C CYS A 540 4.89 5.32 -9.31
N THR A 541 3.96 5.63 -10.21
CA THR A 541 3.68 4.81 -11.39
C THR A 541 4.08 5.58 -12.63
N LEU A 542 5.21 5.23 -13.24
CA LEU A 542 5.73 5.81 -14.48
C LEU A 542 5.46 4.84 -15.63
N THR A 543 4.57 5.20 -16.57
CA THR A 543 4.26 4.31 -17.71
C THR A 543 5.32 4.32 -18.81
N GLY A 544 6.08 5.41 -18.93
CA GLY A 544 7.24 5.52 -19.81
C GLY A 544 8.52 5.06 -19.13
N ARG A 545 9.65 5.65 -19.55
CA ARG A 545 10.98 5.31 -19.05
C ARG A 545 11.55 6.39 -18.15
N LEU A 546 12.33 5.96 -17.17
CA LEU A 546 13.28 6.82 -16.49
C LEU A 546 14.53 6.94 -17.35
N ARG A 547 14.80 8.12 -17.89
CA ARG A 547 15.97 8.40 -18.74
C ARG A 547 16.93 9.36 -18.06
N VAL A 548 18.23 9.12 -18.20
CA VAL A 548 19.28 10.09 -17.86
C VAL A 548 20.09 10.39 -19.10
N GLU A 549 20.05 11.66 -19.51
CA GLU A 549 20.75 12.14 -20.70
C GLU A 549 22.21 12.51 -20.38
N GLU A 550 23.07 12.35 -21.38
CA GLU A 550 24.46 12.79 -21.36
C GLU A 550 24.63 13.99 -22.30
N GLY A 551 25.48 14.95 -21.91
CA GLY A 551 25.86 16.03 -22.79
C GLY A 551 26.96 16.94 -22.22
N PRO A 552 27.31 18.01 -22.94
CA PRO A 552 28.49 18.83 -22.65
C PRO A 552 28.35 19.65 -21.35
N ASP A 553 27.12 19.94 -20.91
CA ASP A 553 26.83 20.78 -19.75
C ASP A 553 27.01 20.06 -18.40
N GLY A 554 27.35 18.76 -18.42
CA GLY A 554 27.53 17.93 -17.23
C GLY A 554 27.03 16.51 -17.49
N ASN A 555 27.67 15.53 -16.84
CA ASN A 555 27.42 14.11 -17.05
C ASN A 555 26.67 13.44 -15.89
N ASN A 556 26.13 14.21 -14.92
CA ASN A 556 25.45 13.66 -13.74
C ASN A 556 26.28 12.55 -13.03
N GLY A 557 27.62 12.67 -13.02
CA GLY A 557 28.52 11.59 -12.61
C GLY A 557 28.39 11.10 -11.17
N GLU A 558 27.81 11.92 -10.28
CA GLU A 558 27.55 11.58 -8.87
C GLU A 558 26.07 11.26 -8.60
N LEU A 559 25.23 11.23 -9.65
CA LEU A 559 23.80 11.02 -9.53
C LEU A 559 23.48 9.67 -8.88
N ARG A 560 22.75 9.72 -7.77
CA ARG A 560 22.11 8.58 -7.12
C ARG A 560 20.62 8.57 -7.45
N ILE A 561 20.17 7.46 -8.03
CA ILE A 561 18.76 7.23 -8.32
C ILE A 561 18.22 6.24 -7.30
N ASN A 562 17.30 6.67 -6.46
CA ASN A 562 16.60 5.81 -5.51
C ASN A 562 15.17 5.60 -5.97
N VAL A 563 14.76 4.35 -6.12
CA VAL A 563 13.40 3.98 -6.50
C VAL A 563 12.84 3.08 -5.40
N LEU A 564 11.77 3.52 -4.76
CA LEU A 564 11.11 2.83 -3.65
C LEU A 564 9.67 2.53 -4.02
N ARG A 565 9.24 1.27 -3.90
CA ARG A 565 7.84 0.84 -4.05
C ARG A 565 7.15 1.45 -5.27
N SER A 566 7.85 1.53 -6.39
CA SER A 566 7.37 2.21 -7.60
C SER A 566 7.28 1.24 -8.78
N VAL A 567 6.45 1.60 -9.76
CA VAL A 567 6.27 0.87 -11.02
C VAL A 567 6.85 1.72 -12.15
N LEU A 568 7.82 1.19 -12.88
CA LEU A 568 8.48 1.85 -14.01
C LEU A 568 8.28 1.03 -15.29
N GLY A 569 8.05 1.70 -16.42
CA GLY A 569 8.02 1.06 -17.75
C GLY A 569 9.41 0.75 -18.34
N GLY A 570 10.49 1.23 -17.71
CA GLY A 570 11.87 0.95 -18.10
C GLY A 570 12.85 1.99 -17.55
N VAL A 571 14.14 1.66 -17.61
CA VAL A 571 15.22 2.55 -17.15
C VAL A 571 16.33 2.61 -18.19
N GLU A 572 16.76 3.81 -18.54
CA GLU A 572 17.77 4.07 -19.58
C GLU A 572 18.74 5.16 -19.11
N LEU A 573 19.92 4.76 -18.65
CA LEU A 573 20.95 5.67 -18.16
C LEU A 573 22.07 5.75 -19.20
N ALA A 574 22.09 6.83 -19.99
CA ALA A 574 23.13 7.08 -20.98
C ALA A 574 24.39 7.68 -20.34
N ALA A 575 24.21 8.51 -19.31
CA ALA A 575 25.30 9.09 -18.56
C ALA A 575 25.85 8.09 -17.50
N PRO A 576 27.10 8.27 -17.02
CA PRO A 576 27.65 7.49 -15.91
C PRO A 576 26.99 7.89 -14.59
N ALA A 577 25.72 7.55 -14.40
CA ALA A 577 25.08 7.62 -13.10
C ALA A 577 25.84 6.71 -12.14
N ALA A 578 26.15 7.21 -10.94
CA ALA A 578 26.97 6.46 -9.99
C ALA A 578 26.24 5.23 -9.46
N LEU A 579 24.93 5.35 -9.20
CA LEU A 579 24.17 4.35 -8.45
C LEU A 579 22.68 4.35 -8.82
N LEU A 580 22.16 3.17 -9.16
CA LEU A 580 20.73 2.91 -9.29
C LEU A 580 20.29 1.94 -8.19
N CYS A 581 19.62 2.46 -7.16
CA CYS A 581 19.02 1.69 -6.08
C CYS A 581 17.52 1.51 -6.35
N ALA A 582 17.05 0.27 -6.39
CA ALA A 582 15.62 -0.03 -6.45
C ALA A 582 15.25 -1.01 -5.34
N SER A 583 14.21 -0.68 -4.57
CA SER A 583 13.72 -1.50 -3.46
C SER A 583 12.20 -1.70 -3.58
N ASP A 584 11.76 -2.96 -3.55
CA ASP A 584 10.35 -3.36 -3.67
C ASP A 584 9.68 -2.77 -4.94
N CYS A 585 10.38 -2.76 -6.07
CA CYS A 585 9.92 -2.11 -7.31
C CYS A 585 9.53 -3.09 -8.42
N VAL A 586 8.65 -2.62 -9.31
CA VAL A 586 8.38 -3.25 -10.61
C VAL A 586 9.07 -2.45 -11.70
N ILE A 587 9.85 -3.13 -12.55
CA ILE A 587 10.34 -2.59 -13.81
C ILE A 587 9.81 -3.48 -14.93
N ASP A 588 8.72 -3.05 -15.57
CA ASP A 588 8.07 -3.77 -16.66
C ASP A 588 8.61 -3.34 -18.03
N GLY A 589 9.92 -3.49 -18.15
CA GLY A 589 10.69 -3.12 -19.34
C GLY A 589 12.17 -3.38 -19.11
N ASN A 590 13.01 -2.88 -20.02
CA ASN A 590 14.45 -3.06 -19.95
C ASN A 590 15.09 -2.07 -18.98
N VAL A 591 16.17 -2.51 -18.33
CA VAL A 591 17.09 -1.67 -17.55
C VAL A 591 18.41 -1.63 -18.30
N THR A 592 18.73 -0.48 -18.90
CA THR A 592 20.00 -0.24 -19.58
C THR A 592 20.78 0.84 -18.85
N ALA A 593 21.75 0.43 -18.04
CA ALA A 593 22.54 1.29 -17.18
C ALA A 593 24.02 0.83 -17.19
N VAL A 594 24.62 0.81 -18.38
CA VAL A 594 25.88 0.13 -18.70
C VAL A 594 27.06 0.59 -17.83
N GLU A 595 27.05 1.85 -17.39
CA GLU A 595 28.11 2.45 -16.56
C GLU A 595 27.76 2.51 -15.06
N ALA A 596 26.52 2.20 -14.67
CA ALA A 596 26.06 2.34 -13.29
C ALA A 596 26.22 1.06 -12.46
N HIS A 597 26.40 1.21 -11.16
CA HIS A 597 26.18 0.12 -10.22
C HIS A 597 24.68 -0.02 -9.93
N GLY A 598 24.12 -1.20 -10.17
CA GLY A 598 22.73 -1.52 -9.83
C GLY A 598 22.64 -2.21 -8.48
N SER A 599 21.81 -1.69 -7.57
CA SER A 599 21.50 -2.29 -6.29
C SER A 599 20.00 -2.56 -6.21
N PHE A 600 19.59 -3.82 -6.33
CA PHE A 600 18.19 -4.23 -6.36
C PHE A 600 17.82 -5.09 -5.15
N GLU A 601 16.73 -4.75 -4.49
CA GLU A 601 16.22 -5.50 -3.35
C GLU A 601 14.72 -5.75 -3.51
N GLY A 602 14.32 -7.01 -3.54
CA GLY A 602 12.92 -7.37 -3.68
C GLY A 602 12.28 -6.80 -4.94
N CYS A 603 13.01 -6.68 -6.06
CA CYS A 603 12.46 -6.12 -7.30
C CYS A 603 11.98 -7.22 -8.25
N THR A 604 10.97 -6.92 -9.07
CA THR A 604 10.61 -7.72 -10.25
C THR A 604 10.94 -6.94 -11.51
N VAL A 605 11.88 -7.45 -12.31
CA VAL A 605 12.26 -6.89 -13.61
C VAL A 605 11.91 -7.88 -14.71
N ARG A 606 10.98 -7.49 -15.59
CA ARG A 606 10.48 -8.36 -16.67
C ARG A 606 11.34 -8.30 -17.94
N GLY A 607 11.99 -7.17 -18.20
CA GLY A 607 12.90 -7.00 -19.34
C GLY A 607 14.35 -7.35 -19.01
N ASP A 608 15.23 -7.12 -19.98
CA ASP A 608 16.66 -7.37 -19.85
C ASP A 608 17.32 -6.33 -18.96
N VAL A 609 18.31 -6.76 -18.18
CA VAL A 609 19.09 -5.91 -17.26
C VAL A 609 20.53 -5.86 -17.74
N THR A 610 21.02 -4.68 -18.10
CA THR A 610 22.42 -4.44 -18.46
C THR A 610 22.99 -3.36 -17.55
N VAL A 611 23.98 -3.73 -16.73
CA VAL A 611 24.60 -2.84 -15.73
C VAL A 611 26.12 -3.00 -15.70
N ARG A 612 26.85 -2.04 -15.12
CA ARG A 612 28.30 -2.18 -14.90
C ARG A 612 28.58 -3.26 -13.87
N SER A 613 28.04 -3.12 -12.67
CA SER A 613 28.11 -4.12 -11.60
C SER A 613 26.75 -4.22 -10.90
N LEU A 614 26.49 -5.34 -10.22
CA LEU A 614 25.16 -5.67 -9.70
C LEU A 614 25.22 -6.26 -8.30
N ASP A 615 24.49 -5.64 -7.37
CA ASP A 615 24.04 -6.26 -6.13
C ASP A 615 22.53 -6.50 -6.22
N ALA A 616 22.10 -7.75 -6.03
CA ALA A 616 20.69 -8.11 -6.11
C ALA A 616 20.30 -9.10 -5.01
N ALA A 617 19.25 -8.80 -4.26
CA ALA A 617 18.74 -9.64 -3.17
C ALA A 617 17.23 -9.88 -3.32
N SER A 618 16.77 -11.12 -3.16
CA SER A 618 15.34 -11.48 -3.21
C SER A 618 14.60 -11.03 -4.48
N CYS A 619 15.30 -10.86 -5.61
CA CYS A 619 14.75 -10.30 -6.84
C CYS A 619 14.24 -11.37 -7.81
N LEU A 620 13.27 -11.00 -8.64
CA LEU A 620 12.88 -11.72 -9.86
C LEU A 620 13.42 -10.97 -11.08
N LEU A 621 14.57 -11.40 -11.60
CA LEU A 621 15.15 -10.85 -12.83
C LEU A 621 14.81 -11.80 -13.98
N ASP A 622 13.64 -11.60 -14.58
CA ASP A 622 13.05 -12.55 -15.52
C ASP A 622 13.72 -12.53 -16.91
N GLY A 623 14.08 -11.32 -17.37
CA GLY A 623 14.91 -11.14 -18.55
C GLY A 623 16.37 -11.53 -18.34
N ARG A 624 17.18 -11.34 -19.39
CA ARG A 624 18.61 -11.64 -19.34
C ARG A 624 19.35 -10.56 -18.56
N VAL A 625 20.13 -10.98 -17.58
CA VAL A 625 21.01 -10.09 -16.80
C VAL A 625 22.43 -10.12 -17.36
N THR A 626 23.01 -8.96 -17.63
CA THR A 626 24.38 -8.78 -18.10
C THR A 626 25.09 -7.75 -17.24
N ALA A 627 26.00 -8.20 -16.37
CA ALA A 627 26.91 -7.34 -15.63
C ALA A 627 28.26 -7.27 -16.35
N GLY A 628 28.75 -6.05 -16.63
CA GLY A 628 30.04 -5.81 -17.30
C GLY A 628 31.24 -6.23 -16.43
N ASP A 629 31.24 -5.80 -15.17
CA ASP A 629 32.15 -6.20 -14.11
C ASP A 629 31.49 -7.25 -13.21
N ARG A 630 32.02 -8.47 -13.28
CA ARG A 630 31.54 -9.64 -12.52
C ARG A 630 32.37 -9.92 -11.27
N GLN A 631 33.43 -9.15 -11.04
CA GLN A 631 34.27 -9.25 -9.83
C GLN A 631 33.71 -8.40 -8.69
N THR A 632 32.85 -7.42 -9.01
CA THR A 632 32.17 -6.54 -8.06
C THR A 632 30.68 -6.90 -7.94
N GLY A 633 30.18 -6.98 -6.71
CA GLY A 633 28.78 -7.26 -6.39
C GLY A 633 28.42 -8.75 -6.23
N CYS A 634 27.19 -9.01 -5.80
CA CYS A 634 26.66 -10.35 -5.54
C CYS A 634 25.16 -10.41 -5.85
N VAL A 635 24.74 -11.49 -6.52
CA VAL A 635 23.32 -11.85 -6.65
C VAL A 635 23.02 -12.93 -5.61
N ARG A 636 22.07 -12.69 -4.72
CA ARG A 636 21.70 -13.59 -3.63
C ARG A 636 20.20 -13.82 -3.56
N PHE A 637 19.77 -15.04 -3.25
CA PHE A 637 18.36 -15.38 -3.01
C PHE A 637 17.41 -14.90 -4.13
N SER A 638 17.90 -14.85 -5.36
CA SER A 638 17.22 -14.21 -6.48
C SER A 638 17.08 -15.16 -7.66
N TYR A 639 16.06 -14.94 -8.46
CA TYR A 639 15.89 -15.58 -9.75
C TYR A 639 16.61 -14.77 -10.83
N THR A 640 17.30 -15.46 -11.73
CA THR A 640 17.95 -14.86 -12.89
C THR A 640 17.58 -15.63 -14.15
N GLY A 641 17.11 -14.92 -15.17
CA GLY A 641 16.71 -15.51 -16.45
C GLY A 641 17.82 -16.34 -17.12
N PRO A 642 17.48 -17.39 -17.90
CA PRO A 642 18.45 -18.23 -18.57
C PRO A 642 19.46 -17.46 -19.44
N GLY A 643 20.74 -17.85 -19.40
CA GLY A 643 21.81 -17.20 -20.17
C GLY A 643 22.30 -15.87 -19.60
N SER A 644 21.92 -15.55 -18.36
CA SER A 644 22.43 -14.39 -17.62
C SER A 644 23.91 -14.51 -17.28
N ARG A 645 24.62 -13.39 -17.35
CA ARG A 645 26.02 -13.21 -16.97
C ARG A 645 26.08 -12.28 -15.75
N THR A 646 25.94 -12.88 -14.57
CA THR A 646 25.92 -12.14 -13.30
C THR A 646 27.26 -12.22 -12.55
N PRO A 647 27.45 -11.37 -11.51
CA PRO A 647 28.48 -11.55 -10.49
C PRO A 647 28.31 -12.86 -9.70
N ARG A 648 29.00 -12.99 -8.56
CA ARG A 648 28.88 -14.18 -7.71
C ARG A 648 27.42 -14.43 -7.32
N ARG A 649 27.03 -15.70 -7.29
CA ARG A 649 25.66 -16.14 -6.99
C ARG A 649 25.63 -16.88 -5.66
N HIS A 650 24.68 -16.55 -4.80
CA HIS A 650 24.46 -17.23 -3.52
C HIS A 650 22.99 -17.62 -3.37
N GLN A 651 22.70 -18.93 -3.36
CA GLN A 651 21.33 -19.46 -3.24
C GLN A 651 20.35 -18.87 -4.28
N CYS A 652 20.84 -18.66 -5.51
CA CYS A 652 20.01 -18.18 -6.62
C CYS A 652 19.29 -19.33 -7.33
N VAL A 653 18.22 -18.98 -8.04
CA VAL A 653 17.48 -19.90 -8.91
C VAL A 653 17.67 -19.47 -10.38
N PRO A 654 18.00 -20.38 -11.30
CA PRO A 654 18.47 -21.76 -11.07
C PRO A 654 19.83 -21.79 -10.35
N ALA A 655 20.16 -22.84 -9.59
CA ALA A 655 21.45 -22.91 -8.88
C ALA A 655 22.66 -22.80 -9.83
N GLU A 656 22.55 -23.43 -11.01
CA GLU A 656 23.55 -23.33 -12.09
C GLU A 656 23.08 -22.39 -13.19
N ALA A 657 23.98 -21.57 -13.73
CA ALA A 657 23.65 -20.57 -14.75
C ALA A 657 23.18 -21.17 -16.10
N HIS A 658 23.44 -22.46 -16.35
CA HIS A 658 23.13 -23.15 -17.61
C HIS A 658 22.22 -24.38 -17.44
N GLY A 659 21.62 -24.57 -16.25
CA GLY A 659 20.70 -25.68 -15.98
C GLY A 659 19.28 -25.46 -16.50
N ALA A 660 18.46 -26.51 -16.50
CA ALA A 660 17.02 -26.38 -16.70
C ALA A 660 16.43 -25.53 -15.57
N ALA A 661 16.01 -24.31 -15.89
CA ALA A 661 15.54 -23.35 -14.90
C ALA A 661 14.03 -23.54 -14.65
N PRO A 662 13.59 -23.63 -13.39
CA PRO A 662 12.18 -23.42 -13.09
C PRO A 662 11.82 -21.98 -13.48
N GLU A 663 10.76 -21.80 -14.27
CA GLU A 663 10.33 -20.48 -14.72
C GLU A 663 9.35 -19.85 -13.70
N PRO A 664 9.42 -18.52 -13.49
CA PRO A 664 8.46 -17.82 -12.64
C PRO A 664 7.08 -17.86 -13.27
N ARG A 665 6.06 -18.15 -12.46
CA ARG A 665 4.66 -18.14 -12.88
C ARG A 665 3.91 -17.06 -12.11
N TYR A 666 3.40 -16.08 -12.84
CA TYR A 666 2.62 -14.99 -12.29
C TYR A 666 1.13 -15.33 -12.29
N ALA A 667 0.40 -14.85 -11.27
CA ALA A 667 -1.05 -14.90 -11.24
C ALA A 667 -1.66 -13.98 -12.31
N SER A 668 -1.04 -12.83 -12.56
CA SER A 668 -1.35 -11.96 -13.68
C SER A 668 -0.13 -11.14 -14.10
N VAL A 669 -0.02 -10.88 -15.41
CA VAL A 669 0.96 -9.95 -16.00
C VAL A 669 0.31 -8.67 -16.52
N THR A 670 -1.00 -8.50 -16.33
CA THR A 670 -1.75 -7.33 -16.81
C THR A 670 -1.64 -6.22 -15.76
N PRO A 671 -1.12 -5.02 -16.09
CA PRO A 671 -0.94 -3.92 -15.12
C PRO A 671 -2.20 -3.36 -14.47
N GLY A 672 -3.40 -3.68 -14.99
CA GLY A 672 -4.69 -3.34 -14.37
C GLY A 672 -5.24 -4.43 -13.43
N SER A 673 -4.53 -5.54 -13.28
CA SER A 673 -4.95 -6.64 -12.41
C SER A 673 -4.55 -6.35 -10.96
N PRO A 674 -5.41 -6.66 -9.96
CA PRO A 674 -5.04 -6.55 -8.54
C PRO A 674 -3.90 -7.49 -8.13
N LEU A 675 -3.66 -8.55 -8.92
CA LEU A 675 -2.57 -9.53 -8.73
C LEU A 675 -1.40 -9.31 -9.68
N TYR A 676 -1.21 -8.07 -10.16
CA TYR A 676 -0.14 -7.73 -11.09
C TYR A 676 1.23 -8.17 -10.55
N LEU A 677 1.88 -9.06 -11.30
CA LEU A 677 3.17 -9.70 -10.98
C LEU A 677 3.24 -10.43 -9.64
N ALA A 678 2.09 -10.75 -9.02
CA ALA A 678 2.03 -11.67 -7.90
C ALA A 678 2.40 -13.08 -8.38
N LEU A 679 3.15 -13.85 -7.59
CA LEU A 679 3.43 -15.24 -7.96
C LEU A 679 2.17 -16.09 -7.77
N SER A 680 1.90 -16.92 -8.78
CA SER A 680 0.85 -17.93 -8.75
C SER A 680 1.20 -19.05 -7.77
N ARG A 681 0.18 -19.71 -7.22
CA ARG A 681 0.36 -20.92 -6.41
C ARG A 681 1.09 -22.04 -7.15
N ASP A 682 0.92 -22.11 -8.47
CA ASP A 682 1.58 -23.10 -9.33
C ASP A 682 3.03 -22.74 -9.67
N CYS A 683 3.52 -21.59 -9.21
CA CYS A 683 4.92 -21.21 -9.34
C CYS A 683 5.80 -22.24 -8.60
N PRO A 684 6.95 -22.65 -9.18
CA PRO A 684 7.85 -23.59 -8.53
C PRO A 684 8.28 -23.14 -7.13
N GLU A 685 8.30 -24.09 -6.18
CA GLU A 685 8.64 -23.82 -4.78
C GLU A 685 9.97 -23.07 -4.58
N PRO A 686 11.07 -23.38 -5.31
CA PRO A 686 12.32 -22.64 -5.16
C PRO A 686 12.21 -21.13 -5.41
N ILE A 687 11.20 -20.69 -6.17
CA ILE A 687 10.94 -19.26 -6.42
C ILE A 687 9.95 -18.72 -5.37
N ARG A 688 8.93 -19.51 -5.00
CA ARG A 688 7.92 -19.14 -4.02
C ARG A 688 8.46 -19.00 -2.60
N THR A 689 9.56 -19.64 -2.23
CA THR A 689 10.14 -19.57 -0.88
C THR A 689 11.64 -19.29 -0.89
N GLY A 690 12.18 -18.78 -2.01
CA GLY A 690 13.62 -18.66 -2.20
C GLY A 690 14.21 -17.28 -1.88
N ALA A 691 13.42 -16.33 -1.38
CA ALA A 691 13.94 -15.06 -0.88
C ALA A 691 14.80 -15.26 0.39
N GLU A 692 15.55 -14.23 0.80
CA GLU A 692 16.52 -14.30 1.90
C GLU A 692 15.92 -14.77 3.24
N ASN A 693 14.67 -14.41 3.52
CA ASN A 693 13.93 -14.79 4.72
C ASN A 693 12.99 -16.01 4.51
N GLY A 694 13.09 -16.70 3.37
CA GLY A 694 12.15 -17.78 3.00
C GLY A 694 10.81 -17.30 2.44
N ALA A 695 10.65 -16.00 2.20
CA ALA A 695 9.50 -15.45 1.48
C ALA A 695 9.60 -15.72 -0.04
N GLU A 696 8.62 -15.21 -0.77
CA GLU A 696 8.59 -15.29 -2.22
C GLU A 696 9.54 -14.27 -2.85
N MET A 697 10.20 -14.59 -3.96
CA MET A 697 11.07 -13.64 -4.65
C MET A 697 10.26 -12.55 -5.37
N GLY A 698 10.85 -11.37 -5.53
CA GLY A 698 10.31 -10.26 -6.33
C GLY A 698 9.62 -9.18 -5.50
N VAL A 699 8.88 -8.29 -6.18
CA VAL A 699 8.23 -7.09 -5.62
C VAL A 699 7.38 -7.34 -4.36
N HIS A 700 6.78 -8.52 -4.27
CA HIS A 700 5.86 -8.91 -3.20
C HIS A 700 6.57 -9.59 -2.00
N GLN A 701 7.90 -9.70 -2.01
CA GLN A 701 8.64 -10.43 -0.96
C GLN A 701 8.36 -9.94 0.46
N HIS A 702 8.15 -8.63 0.62
CA HIS A 702 7.92 -7.98 1.90
C HIS A 702 6.59 -8.38 2.54
N LEU A 703 5.65 -8.93 1.77
CA LEU A 703 4.38 -9.45 2.29
C LEU A 703 4.57 -10.76 3.06
N GLY A 704 5.68 -11.47 2.85
CA GLY A 704 5.95 -12.74 3.52
C GLY A 704 4.86 -13.79 3.30
N ARG A 705 4.18 -13.79 2.15
CA ARG A 705 3.01 -14.65 1.86
C ARG A 705 3.22 -16.12 2.23
N PRO A 706 4.30 -16.80 1.81
CA PRO A 706 4.55 -18.18 2.20
C PRO A 706 4.71 -18.36 3.71
N LEU A 707 5.40 -17.44 4.39
CA LEU A 707 5.65 -17.47 5.82
C LEU A 707 4.34 -17.31 6.60
N ARG A 708 3.48 -16.36 6.19
CA ARG A 708 2.16 -16.12 6.78
C ARG A 708 1.25 -17.33 6.60
N LEU A 709 1.20 -17.92 5.40
CA LEU A 709 0.39 -19.11 5.15
C LEU A 709 0.86 -20.33 5.97
N ALA A 710 2.17 -20.53 6.11
CA ALA A 710 2.74 -21.59 6.94
C ALA A 710 2.45 -21.37 8.43
N ALA A 711 2.49 -20.11 8.89
CA ALA A 711 2.13 -19.75 10.27
C ALA A 711 0.64 -20.03 10.55
N VAL A 712 -0.26 -19.72 9.60
CA VAL A 712 -1.68 -20.04 9.72
C VAL A 712 -1.92 -21.53 9.82
N GLU A 713 -1.26 -22.33 8.98
CA GLU A 713 -1.41 -23.79 9.01
C GLU A 713 -1.04 -24.37 10.38
N ARG A 714 0.05 -23.90 10.99
CA ARG A 714 0.44 -24.28 12.36
C ARG A 714 -0.56 -23.76 13.40
N GLY A 715 -0.91 -22.48 13.34
CA GLY A 715 -1.75 -21.82 14.34
C GLY A 715 -3.21 -22.25 14.35
N LEU A 716 -3.75 -22.75 13.24
CA LEU A 716 -5.13 -23.24 13.17
C LEU A 716 -5.31 -24.67 13.68
N THR A 717 -4.26 -25.49 13.62
CA THR A 717 -4.31 -26.91 13.97
C THR A 717 -4.92 -27.17 15.36
N PRO A 718 -4.60 -26.41 16.43
CA PRO A 718 -5.18 -26.60 17.76
C PRO A 718 -6.69 -26.34 17.84
N TYR A 719 -7.28 -25.62 16.88
CA TYR A 719 -8.68 -25.19 16.93
C TYR A 719 -9.62 -26.07 16.09
N LEU A 720 -9.08 -27.05 15.36
CA LEU A 720 -9.87 -27.99 14.59
C LEU A 720 -10.54 -29.05 15.48
N PRO A 721 -11.78 -29.45 15.16
CA PRO A 721 -12.38 -30.67 15.66
C PRO A 721 -11.57 -31.92 15.27
N VAL A 722 -11.66 -32.97 16.09
CA VAL A 722 -11.02 -34.25 15.83
C VAL A 722 -11.54 -34.84 14.51
N GLN A 723 -10.66 -35.46 13.73
CA GLN A 723 -10.96 -36.09 12.42
C GLN A 723 -11.23 -35.14 11.25
N LEU A 724 -11.11 -33.81 11.43
CA LEU A 724 -11.13 -32.88 10.30
C LEU A 724 -9.72 -32.65 9.74
N ASP A 725 -9.63 -32.55 8.42
CA ASP A 725 -8.43 -32.19 7.67
C ASP A 725 -8.51 -30.71 7.29
N LEU A 726 -7.46 -29.96 7.61
CA LEU A 726 -7.32 -28.55 7.21
C LEU A 726 -6.63 -28.44 5.85
N GLY A 727 -7.09 -27.50 5.04
CA GLY A 727 -6.35 -27.01 3.89
C GLY A 727 -6.32 -25.50 3.86
N ILE A 728 -5.13 -24.93 3.78
CA ILE A 728 -4.99 -23.52 3.42
C ILE A 728 -5.10 -23.40 1.90
N CYS A 729 -6.16 -22.74 1.47
CA CYS A 729 -6.45 -22.54 0.06
C CYS A 729 -6.17 -21.07 -0.28
N GLY A 730 -5.02 -20.81 -0.91
CA GLY A 730 -4.73 -19.46 -1.42
C GLY A 730 -5.68 -19.04 -2.54
N SER A 731 -5.95 -17.74 -2.60
CA SER A 731 -6.39 -17.02 -3.80
C SER A 731 -5.25 -16.82 -4.77
#